data_AF-N9VET5-F1
#
_entry.id   AF-N9VET5-F1
#
_cell.length_a   1.000
_cell.length_b   1.000
_cell.length_c   1.000
_cell.angle_alpha   90.00
_cell.angle_beta   90.00
_cell.angle_gamma   90.00
#
_symmetry.space_group_name_H-M   'P 1'
#
loop_
_entity.id
_entity.type
_entity.pdbx_description
1 polymer ?
#
loop_
_entity_poly.entity_id
_entity_poly.type
_entity_poly.pdbx_seq_one_letter_code
_entity_poly.pdbx_strand_id
1 'polypeptide(L)'
;MKKNKIKKLSLSLLSGASIFAAGAFVFSCEVSDNNSKKNTGKITFGVTHGVVVDDDKKTNAATTDIDGNVGIPKVIDTNSNNNDGEEKKHTITTGNLIDNSQGNHTGVIPKTNFDNPNQNDNGTTSNLNVDKQKNGGNTNSTDAFNDKDKTHNNDQDINDKITNSNKNEKDKPAATTTLPISTNPSDKNKQISKENENNSADNSANKLSANNKNNQEVRPSKVVDSSFYPTQPTQTFNEISMQEQEIKNKILSTKNLAFNFYSHPDFKFKETSSIIKGDGKDAKRLELVDKSGHPVEGVKWFIKAQYPEEMVYSSSEKTPQDVSISITSDGVVTGKEHEQEQRNYQVWAEYKGYLFRTIIRVLSKFEVKALNEETLSIEKVREITKNWHNLSDVIKARNAYDWISKNVKYQERGDLVSDQTAYSCLIENLCVCAGYAKGFQMFMNELNIPSKTIVGALRNEWHIWNLVELEGKWYHVDVTWDANTEFTKYGKKTRATSYTYFLVNDNDISPGRKFNNYIPKSLMGEKYRGFQLEGLIKSEEDIRKIVEMQVSAKYNSDSKFVSFVTGNSFTDHAMVERIIKEKTGHDAGEKHTGYRNNFRTLKYKFSIDSSKINNIKTIQLKADNFKNDKSDYIIKVSGVDLPTLTKENIWVKGAYIEKVEQSGNDYLVYLSNFNNFGQSDVELSVYKIGYKFNVDNLGKLSFDVKRHNKPQAKFIGVDENSGILQNLDSGMEYRLGLDEWKDITTNQIELNGIGTKLISIRKKSSKSMMASEIQLIKPQKYSYIDKEVKVYNNKIIGVDSNMEYRLINTRDWQDINSIYLENLKPGTYEVRIKPGENLLASESIKVNIN
;
A
#
# COMPACT_ATOMS: atom_id res chain seq x y z
N MET A 1 -41.72 33.61 22.25
CA MET A 1 -41.84 34.00 20.81
C MET A 1 -40.42 34.25 20.29
N LYS A 2 -40.02 33.97 19.04
CA LYS A 2 -40.72 33.42 17.86
C LYS A 2 -40.33 31.94 17.64
N LYS A 3 -40.92 31.24 16.65
CA LYS A 3 -40.66 29.81 16.34
C LYS A 3 -39.64 29.64 15.21
N ASN A 4 -38.74 28.67 15.33
CA ASN A 4 -37.98 28.14 14.20
C ASN A 4 -38.91 27.36 13.23
N LYS A 5 -38.64 27.45 11.93
CA LYS A 5 -39.17 26.53 10.90
C LYS A 5 -38.00 25.82 10.22
N ILE A 6 -37.67 24.62 10.69
CA ILE A 6 -36.76 23.72 9.97
C ILE A 6 -37.55 23.06 8.84
N LYS A 7 -37.20 23.33 7.59
CA LYS A 7 -37.62 22.48 6.45
C LYS A 7 -36.68 21.28 6.40
N LYS A 8 -37.24 20.05 6.35
CA LYS A 8 -36.47 18.89 5.88
C LYS A 8 -36.18 19.08 4.40
N LEU A 9 -34.92 18.92 3.99
CA LEU A 9 -34.58 18.52 2.62
C LEU A 9 -34.38 17.00 2.62
N SER A 10 -34.93 16.32 1.62
CA SER A 10 -34.66 14.91 1.32
C SER A 10 -33.46 14.82 0.39
N LEU A 11 -32.38 14.18 0.84
CA LEU A 11 -31.19 13.99 0.02
C LEU A 11 -31.40 12.84 -0.98
N SER A 12 -31.46 13.16 -2.28
CA SER A 12 -31.56 12.17 -3.36
C SER A 12 -30.26 12.10 -4.15
N LEU A 13 -29.48 11.04 -3.95
CA LEU A 13 -28.21 10.82 -4.65
C LEU A 13 -28.45 10.44 -6.12
N LEU A 14 -27.98 11.28 -7.04
CA LEU A 14 -27.67 10.87 -8.42
C LEU A 14 -26.15 10.88 -8.62
N SER A 15 -25.62 9.77 -9.12
CA SER A 15 -24.19 9.57 -9.35
C SER A 15 -23.68 10.31 -10.60
N GLY A 16 -22.53 10.98 -10.44
CA GLY A 16 -21.78 11.60 -11.53
C GLY A 16 -20.28 11.63 -11.24
N ALA A 17 -19.50 10.94 -12.08
CA ALA A 17 -18.04 10.92 -12.14
C ALA A 17 -17.64 10.82 -13.63
N SER A 18 -16.50 11.28 -14.12
CA SER A 18 -15.20 11.57 -13.44
C SER A 18 -14.82 13.07 -13.62
N ILE A 19 -13.60 13.61 -13.44
CA ILE A 19 -12.20 13.14 -13.50
C ILE A 19 -11.33 13.90 -12.49
N PHE A 20 -10.64 13.21 -11.57
CA PHE A 20 -9.20 13.34 -11.28
C PHE A 20 -8.79 12.38 -10.14
N ALA A 21 -7.54 11.90 -10.14
CA ALA A 21 -7.04 10.96 -9.13
C ALA A 21 -6.38 11.67 -7.92
N ALA A 22 -7.17 12.41 -7.13
CA ALA A 22 -6.78 12.94 -5.83
C ALA A 22 -7.53 12.19 -4.70
N GLY A 23 -6.90 12.01 -3.53
CA GLY A 23 -7.36 11.12 -2.45
C GLY A 23 -8.49 11.67 -1.56
N ALA A 24 -9.58 12.16 -2.15
CA ALA A 24 -10.71 12.74 -1.42
C ALA A 24 -11.63 11.65 -0.79
N PHE A 25 -11.22 11.09 0.35
CA PHE A 25 -12.10 10.29 1.19
C PHE A 25 -13.05 11.19 1.99
N VAL A 26 -14.30 11.30 1.54
CA VAL A 26 -15.40 11.89 2.31
C VAL A 26 -15.86 10.89 3.36
N PHE A 27 -15.67 11.20 4.64
CA PHE A 27 -16.29 10.47 5.74
C PHE A 27 -17.63 11.12 6.10
N SER A 28 -18.69 10.31 6.15
CA SER A 28 -19.92 10.71 6.85
C SER A 28 -19.66 10.67 8.36
N CYS A 29 -20.11 11.69 9.08
CA CYS A 29 -19.92 11.81 10.52
C CYS A 29 -21.26 11.62 11.24
N GLU A 30 -21.41 10.52 12.00
CA GLU A 30 -22.59 10.32 12.84
C GLU A 30 -22.50 11.20 14.10
N VAL A 31 -23.50 12.06 14.28
CA VAL A 31 -23.62 12.92 15.47
C VAL A 31 -24.28 12.12 16.59
N SER A 32 -23.51 11.77 17.63
CA SER A 32 -24.00 11.11 18.84
C SER A 32 -24.28 12.11 19.97
N ASP A 33 -25.50 12.67 19.98
CA ASP A 33 -25.96 13.57 21.05
C ASP A 33 -26.08 12.83 22.40
N ASN A 34 -25.17 13.12 23.31
CA ASN A 34 -25.02 12.38 24.56
C ASN A 34 -25.89 12.98 25.68
N ASN A 35 -27.22 12.90 25.56
CA ASN A 35 -28.13 13.23 26.69
C ASN A 35 -29.56 12.65 26.60
N SER A 36 -29.75 11.38 26.96
CA SER A 36 -30.86 10.95 27.84
C SER A 36 -30.70 9.51 28.34
N LYS A 37 -31.19 9.23 29.56
CA LYS A 37 -31.34 7.86 30.08
C LYS A 37 -32.80 7.43 29.97
N LYS A 38 -33.10 6.33 29.25
CA LYS A 38 -34.00 5.24 29.74
C LYS A 38 -34.19 4.09 28.75
N ASN A 39 -34.39 2.91 29.36
CA ASN A 39 -34.95 1.66 28.86
C ASN A 39 -34.17 0.87 27.78
N THR A 40 -34.31 -0.46 27.89
CA THR A 40 -33.53 -1.47 27.18
C THR A 40 -34.33 -2.16 26.08
N GLY A 41 -33.76 -2.22 24.88
CA GLY A 41 -34.21 -3.07 23.77
C GLY A 41 -33.01 -3.77 23.15
N LYS A 42 -32.97 -5.11 23.20
CA LYS A 42 -31.84 -5.91 22.73
C LYS A 42 -32.07 -6.34 21.28
N ILE A 43 -31.38 -5.72 20.33
CA ILE A 43 -31.36 -6.14 18.93
C ILE A 43 -29.95 -6.61 18.58
N THR A 44 -29.85 -7.78 17.96
CA THR A 44 -28.58 -8.38 17.53
C THR A 44 -28.62 -8.53 16.02
N PHE A 45 -27.75 -7.81 15.32
CA PHE A 45 -27.51 -8.03 13.89
C PHE A 45 -26.18 -8.76 13.70
N GLY A 46 -26.27 -10.03 13.27
CA GLY A 46 -25.12 -10.78 12.79
C GLY A 46 -24.79 -10.38 11.35
N VAL A 47 -23.50 -10.35 11.00
CA VAL A 47 -23.04 -9.99 9.65
C VAL A 47 -23.05 -11.23 8.74
N THR A 48 -24.22 -11.55 8.18
CA THR A 48 -24.33 -12.49 7.06
C THR A 48 -23.92 -11.81 5.76
N HIS A 49 -23.16 -12.51 4.91
CA HIS A 49 -22.76 -12.02 3.59
C HIS A 49 -23.93 -12.19 2.61
N GLY A 50 -24.51 -11.08 2.16
CA GLY A 50 -25.56 -11.08 1.14
C GLY A 50 -24.99 -11.21 -0.27
N VAL A 51 -25.09 -12.41 -0.86
CA VAL A 51 -25.05 -12.55 -2.33
C VAL A 51 -26.39 -12.02 -2.86
N VAL A 52 -26.36 -11.10 -3.82
CA VAL A 52 -27.57 -10.71 -4.54
C VAL A 52 -27.82 -11.74 -5.64
N VAL A 53 -28.99 -12.36 -5.58
CA VAL A 53 -29.56 -13.21 -6.64
C VAL A 53 -30.69 -12.40 -7.28
N ASP A 54 -30.84 -12.50 -8.60
CA ASP A 54 -32.00 -11.94 -9.30
C ASP A 54 -33.31 -12.53 -8.78
N ASP A 55 -34.37 -11.72 -8.73
CA ASP A 55 -35.70 -12.23 -9.06
C ASP A 55 -36.62 -11.10 -9.56
N ASP A 56 -36.88 -11.10 -10.86
CA ASP A 56 -37.83 -10.19 -11.51
C ASP A 56 -39.11 -10.94 -11.87
N LYS A 57 -40.11 -10.88 -10.96
CA LYS A 57 -41.49 -11.33 -11.20
C LYS A 57 -42.48 -10.71 -10.22
N LYS A 58 -43.27 -9.75 -10.70
CA LYS A 58 -44.55 -9.36 -10.09
C LYS A 58 -45.70 -10.03 -10.82
N THR A 59 -46.40 -10.93 -10.14
CA THR A 59 -47.77 -11.35 -10.49
C THR A 59 -48.64 -11.42 -9.24
N ASN A 60 -49.93 -11.13 -9.41
CA ASN A 60 -50.86 -10.86 -8.31
C ASN A 60 -51.24 -12.11 -7.50
N ALA A 61 -51.42 -11.96 -6.18
CA ALA A 61 -52.44 -12.65 -5.40
C ALA A 61 -52.75 -11.83 -4.11
N ALA A 62 -53.90 -12.08 -3.50
CA ALA A 62 -54.34 -11.40 -2.28
C ALA A 62 -54.02 -12.19 -1.01
N THR A 63 -54.24 -11.54 0.14
CA THR A 63 -54.50 -12.20 1.44
C THR A 63 -55.81 -13.01 1.37
N THR A 64 -56.17 -13.91 2.31
CA THR A 64 -55.88 -13.98 3.75
C THR A 64 -56.17 -15.39 4.33
N ASP A 65 -55.72 -15.63 5.58
CA ASP A 65 -56.37 -16.43 6.64
C ASP A 65 -56.34 -17.99 6.75
N ILE A 66 -56.42 -18.42 8.03
CA ILE A 66 -56.84 -19.72 8.65
C ILE A 66 -55.80 -20.85 8.91
N ASP A 67 -55.55 -21.05 10.22
CA ASP A 67 -55.34 -22.26 11.07
C ASP A 67 -54.76 -23.61 10.55
N GLY A 68 -54.04 -24.34 11.42
CA GLY A 68 -53.56 -25.72 11.11
C GLY A 68 -52.69 -26.45 12.16
N ASN A 69 -53.24 -26.78 13.33
CA ASN A 69 -52.58 -27.32 14.53
C ASN A 69 -52.05 -28.79 14.45
N VAL A 70 -51.00 -29.14 15.25
CA VAL A 70 -50.50 -30.49 15.69
C VAL A 70 -49.84 -31.46 14.66
N GLY A 71 -48.73 -32.13 15.03
CA GLY A 71 -48.30 -33.40 14.39
C GLY A 71 -46.88 -33.97 14.71
N ILE A 72 -46.73 -34.77 15.77
CA ILE A 72 -45.54 -35.62 16.10
C ILE A 72 -46.09 -36.96 16.62
N PRO A 73 -45.73 -38.18 16.12
CA PRO A 73 -44.52 -38.88 16.64
C PRO A 73 -43.89 -40.06 15.82
N LYS A 74 -42.60 -40.38 16.13
CA LYS A 74 -41.96 -41.72 16.40
C LYS A 74 -42.11 -42.95 15.44
N VAL A 75 -41.28 -44.03 15.44
CA VAL A 75 -39.90 -44.46 15.85
C VAL A 75 -39.68 -45.90 15.26
N ILE A 76 -38.53 -46.57 15.52
CA ILE A 76 -38.13 -47.98 15.18
C ILE A 76 -37.46 -48.09 13.79
N ASP A 77 -36.21 -48.56 13.55
CA ASP A 77 -35.16 -49.38 14.23
C ASP A 77 -35.01 -50.84 13.71
N THR A 78 -33.87 -51.50 13.98
CA THR A 78 -33.39 -52.90 13.71
C THR A 78 -32.18 -53.12 12.76
N ASN A 79 -30.98 -52.75 13.24
CA ASN A 79 -29.76 -53.58 13.45
C ASN A 79 -29.39 -54.85 12.61
N SER A 80 -28.08 -54.98 12.33
CA SER A 80 -27.22 -56.21 12.40
C SER A 80 -27.30 -57.26 11.23
N ASN A 81 -26.29 -58.13 10.93
CA ASN A 81 -24.89 -58.27 11.40
C ASN A 81 -24.04 -59.23 10.51
N ASN A 82 -22.70 -59.21 10.69
CA ASN A 82 -21.74 -60.35 10.55
C ASN A 82 -21.43 -60.93 9.11
N ASN A 83 -20.33 -61.65 8.82
CA ASN A 83 -19.20 -62.17 9.63
C ASN A 83 -17.90 -62.49 8.79
N ASP A 84 -16.77 -62.75 9.49
CA ASP A 84 -15.57 -63.59 9.17
C ASP A 84 -14.68 -63.29 7.90
N GLY A 85 -13.37 -63.62 7.85
CA GLY A 85 -12.41 -64.10 8.88
C GLY A 85 -11.07 -64.65 8.29
N GLU A 86 -9.95 -64.54 9.03
CA GLU A 86 -8.69 -65.37 8.98
C GLU A 86 -7.84 -65.45 7.65
N GLU A 87 -6.54 -65.83 7.54
CA GLU A 87 -5.42 -66.13 8.47
C GLU A 87 -3.98 -66.09 7.82
N LYS A 88 -2.91 -66.06 8.67
CA LYS A 88 -1.54 -66.67 8.55
C LYS A 88 -0.50 -66.41 7.39
N LYS A 89 0.65 -65.82 7.82
CA LYS A 89 2.07 -66.36 7.80
C LYS A 89 3.12 -66.15 6.66
N HIS A 90 4.38 -66.00 7.11
CA HIS A 90 5.70 -66.49 6.58
C HIS A 90 6.37 -65.82 5.33
N THR A 91 7.71 -65.63 5.15
CA THR A 91 8.95 -65.54 6.00
C THR A 91 10.13 -64.95 5.17
N ILE A 92 11.30 -64.66 5.80
CA ILE A 92 12.70 -64.49 5.29
C ILE A 92 13.15 -63.03 4.97
N THR A 93 14.06 -62.37 5.73
CA THR A 93 15.58 -62.36 5.79
C THR A 93 16.27 -61.86 4.49
N THR A 94 17.38 -61.10 4.42
CA THR A 94 18.50 -60.61 5.31
C THR A 94 18.76 -59.10 5.07
N GLY A 95 19.36 -58.26 5.92
CA GLY A 95 20.65 -58.30 6.67
C GLY A 95 21.65 -57.28 6.03
N ASN A 96 22.61 -56.60 6.69
CA ASN A 96 23.11 -56.63 8.08
C ASN A 96 23.82 -55.29 8.46
N LEU A 97 23.68 -54.87 9.74
CA LEU A 97 24.72 -54.50 10.76
C LEU A 97 25.80 -53.42 10.41
N ILE A 98 26.57 -52.80 11.33
CA ILE A 98 27.02 -53.02 12.74
C ILE A 98 26.93 -51.64 13.46
N ASP A 99 26.21 -51.41 14.58
CA ASP A 99 26.45 -51.80 16.01
C ASP A 99 27.66 -51.05 16.64
N ASN A 100 27.77 -50.60 17.91
CA ASN A 100 27.10 -50.86 19.22
C ASN A 100 26.50 -49.52 19.79
N SER A 101 26.22 -49.17 21.07
CA SER A 101 26.47 -49.72 22.43
C SER A 101 25.43 -49.23 23.49
N GLN A 102 25.74 -49.30 24.81
CA GLN A 102 24.79 -49.07 25.93
C GLN A 102 25.38 -48.42 27.21
N GLY A 103 24.50 -47.95 28.11
CA GLY A 103 24.75 -47.70 29.56
C GLY A 103 23.66 -46.76 30.16
N ASN A 104 22.72 -47.17 31.04
CA ASN A 104 22.81 -47.66 32.44
C ASN A 104 23.44 -46.66 33.44
N HIS A 105 22.93 -46.39 34.65
CA HIS A 105 21.67 -46.77 35.34
C HIS A 105 21.50 -45.89 36.62
N THR A 106 20.29 -45.83 37.23
CA THR A 106 20.01 -45.35 38.62
C THR A 106 20.32 -43.86 38.95
N GLY A 107 19.79 -43.23 40.00
CA GLY A 107 18.75 -43.60 40.98
C GLY A 107 18.88 -42.85 42.33
N VAL A 108 17.90 -43.06 43.23
CA VAL A 108 17.85 -42.62 44.66
C VAL A 108 17.35 -41.18 44.95
N ILE A 109 16.50 -41.08 45.98
CA ILE A 109 15.91 -39.87 46.62
C ILE A 109 16.08 -40.04 48.14
N PRO A 110 16.58 -39.02 48.87
CA PRO A 110 15.77 -38.38 49.94
C PRO A 110 15.93 -36.83 49.91
N LYS A 111 15.01 -35.98 50.38
CA LYS A 111 14.39 -35.86 51.73
C LYS A 111 15.44 -35.61 52.84
N THR A 112 15.29 -34.67 53.79
CA THR A 112 14.14 -33.82 54.18
C THR A 112 14.60 -32.62 55.04
N ASN A 113 13.84 -31.52 54.96
CA ASN A 113 13.47 -30.55 56.03
C ASN A 113 14.48 -29.82 56.95
N PHE A 114 13.99 -28.65 57.38
CA PHE A 114 14.04 -28.02 58.73
C PHE A 114 14.95 -26.81 59.01
N ASP A 115 14.33 -25.92 59.80
CA ASP A 115 14.83 -24.92 60.76
C ASP A 115 15.64 -23.68 60.30
N ASN A 116 14.87 -22.63 60.01
CA ASN A 116 15.09 -21.26 60.51
C ASN A 116 15.04 -21.29 62.07
N PRO A 117 15.82 -20.47 62.83
CA PRO A 117 15.33 -19.11 63.08
C PRO A 117 16.36 -17.99 63.41
N ASN A 118 15.87 -16.75 63.26
CA ASN A 118 16.03 -15.59 64.15
C ASN A 118 17.30 -14.71 64.21
N GLN A 119 17.01 -13.40 64.35
CA GLN A 119 17.64 -12.39 65.22
C GLN A 119 19.06 -11.85 64.87
N ASN A 120 19.38 -10.57 65.12
CA ASN A 120 18.52 -9.38 65.34
C ASN A 120 19.29 -8.06 65.12
N ASP A 121 18.54 -6.95 65.12
CA ASP A 121 18.90 -5.62 65.67
C ASP A 121 20.04 -4.74 65.10
N ASN A 122 19.67 -3.45 64.96
CA ASN A 122 20.42 -2.21 65.23
C ASN A 122 21.75 -1.91 64.49
N GLY A 123 22.00 -0.69 64.01
CA GLY A 123 21.15 0.51 63.91
C GLY A 123 21.89 1.82 64.18
N THR A 124 21.47 2.91 63.52
CA THR A 124 21.90 4.31 63.79
C THR A 124 23.41 4.62 63.59
N THR A 125 23.92 5.85 63.41
CA THR A 125 23.35 7.22 63.34
C THR A 125 24.31 8.13 62.56
N SER A 126 23.78 9.07 61.75
CA SER A 126 24.20 10.50 61.66
C SER A 126 25.69 10.86 61.33
N ASN A 127 26.15 12.09 61.06
CA ASN A 127 25.53 13.39 60.72
C ASN A 127 26.60 14.37 60.16
N LEU A 128 26.19 15.51 59.56
CA LEU A 128 27.00 16.75 59.39
C LEU A 128 28.29 16.55 58.51
N ASN A 129 29.14 17.51 58.13
CA ASN A 129 29.10 18.96 57.83
C ASN A 129 30.33 19.29 56.91
N VAL A 130 30.55 20.47 56.31
CA VAL A 130 29.75 21.48 55.55
C VAL A 130 30.74 22.54 55.01
N ASP A 131 30.31 23.58 54.28
CA ASP A 131 31.08 24.83 53.96
C ASP A 131 32.31 24.69 53.01
N LYS A 132 32.82 25.70 52.27
CA LYS A 132 32.30 27.02 51.79
C LYS A 132 33.23 27.66 50.72
N GLN A 133 32.69 28.60 49.92
CA GLN A 133 33.38 29.81 49.35
C GLN A 133 34.50 29.59 48.27
N LYS A 134 34.84 30.53 47.35
CA LYS A 134 34.25 31.84 46.93
C LYS A 134 34.77 32.35 45.55
N ASN A 135 34.10 33.39 45.04
CA ASN A 135 34.55 34.46 44.11
C ASN A 135 34.87 34.10 42.64
N GLY A 136 34.60 34.97 41.65
CA GLY A 136 33.80 36.22 41.71
C GLY A 136 33.92 37.16 40.49
N GLY A 137 32.83 37.88 40.17
CA GLY A 137 32.73 38.92 39.12
C GLY A 137 32.61 38.39 37.67
N ASN A 138 32.04 39.11 36.68
CA ASN A 138 31.33 40.41 36.60
C ASN A 138 30.72 40.53 35.17
N THR A 139 29.74 41.36 34.76
CA THR A 139 28.89 42.43 35.36
C THR A 139 27.62 42.64 34.48
N ASN A 140 26.66 43.48 34.89
CA ASN A 140 25.63 44.20 34.09
C ASN A 140 24.60 43.34 33.28
N SER A 141 23.30 43.24 33.69
CA SER A 141 22.20 44.24 33.64
C SER A 141 21.58 44.40 32.23
N THR A 142 20.26 44.46 32.01
CA THR A 142 19.13 44.95 32.86
C THR A 142 17.82 44.16 32.65
N ASP A 143 16.97 44.10 33.69
CA ASP A 143 15.49 44.26 33.70
C ASP A 143 14.57 43.42 32.76
N ALA A 144 13.36 42.97 33.15
CA ALA A 144 12.65 43.05 34.43
C ALA A 144 11.48 42.03 34.51
N PHE A 145 11.04 41.72 35.75
CA PHE A 145 9.67 41.43 36.24
C PHE A 145 8.56 40.99 35.26
N ASN A 146 7.68 40.02 35.58
CA ASN A 146 7.55 39.13 36.75
C ASN A 146 6.57 37.99 36.39
N ASP A 147 6.73 36.80 36.96
CA ASP A 147 5.67 35.77 36.94
C ASP A 147 5.43 35.26 38.36
N LYS A 148 4.17 34.98 38.71
CA LYS A 148 3.72 35.05 40.11
C LYS A 148 2.67 34.01 40.46
N ASP A 149 3.03 33.12 41.39
CA ASP A 149 2.13 32.29 42.22
C ASP A 149 1.27 31.23 41.46
N LYS A 150 1.00 30.02 41.99
CA LYS A 150 1.42 29.37 43.24
C LYS A 150 1.12 27.85 43.21
N THR A 151 1.65 27.15 44.22
CA THR A 151 1.13 25.98 44.98
C THR A 151 -0.30 25.47 44.67
N HIS A 152 -0.66 24.18 44.85
CA HIS A 152 0.02 23.08 45.56
C HIS A 152 -0.56 21.69 45.23
N ASN A 153 0.22 20.65 45.52
CA ASN A 153 -0.11 19.41 46.27
C ASN A 153 -1.52 18.78 46.23
N ASN A 154 -1.49 17.45 46.02
CA ASN A 154 -2.18 16.43 46.84
C ASN A 154 -3.72 16.27 46.67
N ASP A 155 -4.35 15.13 47.03
CA ASP A 155 -3.82 13.89 47.63
C ASP A 155 -4.71 12.65 47.30
N GLN A 156 -4.25 11.45 47.69
CA GLN A 156 -5.04 10.30 48.16
C GLN A 156 -6.06 9.58 47.23
N ASP A 157 -6.43 8.30 47.44
CA ASP A 157 -5.72 7.11 47.98
C ASP A 157 -6.59 5.84 47.72
N ILE A 158 -6.25 4.72 48.37
CA ILE A 158 -7.06 3.52 48.66
C ILE A 158 -7.18 2.47 47.53
N ASN A 159 -6.33 1.43 47.64
CA ASN A 159 -6.67 0.00 47.79
C ASN A 159 -7.97 -0.54 47.11
N ASP A 160 -7.96 -1.73 46.49
CA ASP A 160 -7.73 -2.97 47.27
C ASP A 160 -7.18 -4.19 46.49
N LYS A 161 -6.87 -5.26 47.24
CA LYS A 161 -6.30 -6.55 46.82
C LYS A 161 -7.40 -7.59 46.53
N ILE A 162 -7.06 -8.70 45.84
CA ILE A 162 -7.11 -10.11 46.35
C ILE A 162 -6.98 -11.18 45.23
N THR A 163 -6.10 -12.18 45.47
CA THR A 163 -5.91 -13.54 44.87
C THR A 163 -6.08 -13.79 43.36
N ASN A 164 -5.09 -14.37 42.65
CA ASN A 164 -4.54 -15.75 42.69
C ASN A 164 -5.47 -16.89 42.21
N SER A 165 -5.09 -17.56 41.12
CA SER A 165 -4.96 -19.04 41.07
C SER A 165 -4.14 -19.48 39.83
N ASN A 166 -3.45 -20.63 39.92
CA ASN A 166 -2.56 -21.17 38.88
C ASN A 166 -3.06 -22.52 38.36
N LYS A 167 -2.86 -22.79 37.06
CA LYS A 167 -2.30 -24.01 36.43
C LYS A 167 -2.45 -23.89 34.90
N ASN A 168 -1.43 -23.97 34.05
CA ASN A 168 -0.44 -25.04 33.80
C ASN A 168 -1.07 -26.39 33.44
N GLU A 169 -1.01 -26.75 32.15
CA GLU A 169 -0.42 -28.02 31.72
C GLU A 169 0.22 -27.86 30.32
N LYS A 170 0.89 -28.89 29.79
CA LYS A 170 1.83 -28.77 28.66
C LYS A 170 1.65 -29.83 27.55
N ASP A 171 2.39 -29.57 26.46
CA ASP A 171 3.09 -30.52 25.59
C ASP A 171 2.47 -31.00 24.26
N LYS A 172 3.40 -31.36 23.37
CA LYS A 172 3.34 -31.79 21.95
C LYS A 172 3.71 -33.31 21.89
N PRO A 173 3.84 -34.05 20.73
CA PRO A 173 4.02 -33.60 19.34
C PRO A 173 3.43 -34.44 18.16
N ALA A 174 3.48 -33.80 16.97
CA ALA A 174 3.69 -34.24 15.57
C ALA A 174 3.58 -35.71 15.05
N ALA A 175 2.90 -35.83 13.87
CA ALA A 175 3.22 -36.64 12.66
C ALA A 175 3.21 -38.21 12.75
N THR A 176 3.16 -39.04 11.69
CA THR A 176 3.29 -38.88 10.20
C THR A 176 2.40 -39.92 9.42
N THR A 177 2.76 -40.38 8.21
CA THR A 177 1.89 -41.06 7.20
C THR A 177 2.51 -42.40 6.67
N THR A 178 2.00 -43.26 5.74
CA THR A 178 0.88 -43.29 4.73
C THR A 178 0.69 -44.74 4.15
N LEU A 179 -0.39 -45.01 3.36
CA LEU A 179 -0.48 -46.00 2.23
C LEU A 179 -0.45 -47.52 2.59
N PRO A 180 -0.40 -48.56 1.67
CA PRO A 180 -0.30 -48.71 0.17
C PRO A 180 -1.61 -49.26 -0.51
N ILE A 181 -1.77 -50.06 -1.62
CA ILE A 181 -1.00 -51.05 -2.46
C ILE A 181 -1.51 -51.04 -3.97
N SER A 182 -0.81 -51.72 -4.90
CA SER A 182 -1.06 -51.91 -6.37
C SER A 182 -1.59 -53.35 -6.74
N THR A 183 -1.46 -54.05 -7.90
CA THR A 183 -0.54 -54.04 -9.08
C THR A 183 -0.97 -55.01 -10.26
N ASN A 184 -0.88 -54.59 -11.54
CA ASN A 184 -0.60 -55.39 -12.80
C ASN A 184 -1.50 -56.62 -13.21
N PRO A 185 -1.31 -57.37 -14.35
CA PRO A 185 -0.36 -57.29 -15.50
C PRO A 185 -1.01 -57.38 -16.95
N SER A 186 -0.27 -57.88 -17.97
CA SER A 186 -0.50 -57.85 -19.44
C SER A 186 -0.50 -59.22 -20.16
N ASP A 187 -1.03 -59.37 -21.40
CA ASP A 187 -0.28 -59.99 -22.55
C ASP A 187 -0.92 -60.02 -23.99
N LYS A 188 -0.03 -60.10 -25.01
CA LYS A 188 -0.06 -60.78 -26.37
C LYS A 188 -1.14 -60.62 -27.48
N ASN A 189 -0.62 -60.31 -28.69
CA ASN A 189 -0.89 -60.91 -30.04
C ASN A 189 -2.32 -60.80 -30.66
N LYS A 190 -2.60 -60.85 -31.97
CA LYS A 190 -1.89 -60.98 -33.30
C LYS A 190 -2.94 -60.70 -34.42
N GLN A 191 -2.71 -60.55 -35.74
CA GLN A 191 -1.57 -60.30 -36.66
C GLN A 191 -2.17 -59.85 -38.04
N ILE A 192 -1.34 -59.45 -39.01
CA ILE A 192 -1.60 -59.48 -40.49
C ILE A 192 -2.61 -58.43 -41.06
N SER A 193 -2.34 -57.76 -42.19
CA SER A 193 -1.08 -57.43 -42.89
C SER A 193 -1.32 -56.43 -44.04
N LYS A 194 -0.31 -55.61 -44.36
CA LYS A 194 0.19 -55.24 -45.72
C LYS A 194 -0.80 -54.68 -46.78
N GLU A 195 -0.40 -53.82 -47.70
CA GLU A 195 0.93 -53.33 -48.09
C GLU A 195 0.82 -51.87 -48.59
N ASN A 196 1.78 -51.02 -48.20
CA ASN A 196 2.65 -50.18 -49.05
C ASN A 196 2.05 -49.30 -50.16
N GLU A 197 2.60 -48.14 -50.55
CA GLU A 197 3.74 -47.29 -50.13
C GLU A 197 3.53 -45.92 -50.84
N ASN A 198 4.19 -44.78 -50.58
CA ASN A 198 5.36 -44.44 -49.77
C ASN A 198 5.28 -42.96 -49.32
N ASN A 199 5.72 -42.67 -48.09
CA ASN A 199 6.57 -41.55 -47.64
C ASN A 199 6.32 -40.08 -48.05
N SER A 200 6.61 -39.08 -47.21
CA SER A 200 6.96 -39.03 -45.77
C SER A 200 6.90 -37.55 -45.33
N ALA A 201 6.16 -37.21 -44.28
CA ALA A 201 6.63 -37.02 -42.89
C ALA A 201 7.39 -35.67 -42.65
N ASP A 202 7.38 -35.08 -41.46
CA ASP A 202 6.86 -35.58 -40.18
C ASP A 202 5.98 -34.54 -39.44
N ASN A 203 5.20 -35.00 -38.45
CA ASN A 203 4.04 -34.26 -37.93
C ASN A 203 3.94 -34.23 -36.39
N SER A 204 3.05 -33.38 -35.89
CA SER A 204 2.87 -33.03 -34.48
C SER A 204 2.65 -34.20 -33.50
N ALA A 205 3.21 -34.10 -32.28
CA ALA A 205 2.75 -34.86 -31.12
C ALA A 205 1.72 -34.06 -30.29
N ASN A 206 0.48 -34.56 -30.25
CA ASN A 206 -0.68 -34.11 -29.45
C ASN A 206 -1.51 -35.39 -29.20
N LYS A 207 -2.22 -35.63 -28.09
CA LYS A 207 -2.55 -34.86 -26.88
C LYS A 207 -3.12 -35.83 -25.82
N LEU A 208 -3.72 -35.30 -24.75
CA LEU A 208 -4.60 -35.96 -23.74
C LEU A 208 -3.85 -36.69 -22.61
N SER A 209 -4.25 -36.60 -21.33
CA SER A 209 -5.20 -35.70 -20.61
C SER A 209 -4.89 -35.79 -19.09
N ALA A 210 -5.50 -35.11 -18.12
CA ALA A 210 -6.75 -34.33 -18.06
C ALA A 210 -6.70 -33.29 -16.90
N ASN A 211 -7.87 -32.76 -16.52
CA ASN A 211 -8.17 -32.06 -15.27
C ASN A 211 -7.53 -30.67 -15.03
N ASN A 212 -8.12 -29.66 -15.69
CA ASN A 212 -8.57 -28.49 -14.95
C ASN A 212 -9.96 -28.07 -15.47
N LYS A 213 -10.96 -27.99 -14.58
CA LYS A 213 -12.32 -27.53 -14.94
C LYS A 213 -12.34 -26.00 -14.96
N ASN A 214 -11.82 -25.42 -16.04
CA ASN A 214 -12.04 -24.01 -16.32
C ASN A 214 -13.48 -23.81 -16.79
N ASN A 215 -14.21 -22.87 -16.17
CA ASN A 215 -15.32 -22.20 -16.86
C ASN A 215 -14.71 -21.33 -17.96
N GLN A 216 -14.44 -21.91 -19.13
CA GLN A 216 -14.29 -21.11 -20.34
C GLN A 216 -15.68 -20.67 -20.77
N GLU A 217 -15.89 -19.36 -20.86
CA GLU A 217 -17.04 -18.83 -21.58
C GLU A 217 -17.02 -19.37 -23.02
N VAL A 218 -18.18 -19.84 -23.49
CA VAL A 218 -18.32 -20.40 -24.84
C VAL A 218 -18.11 -19.26 -25.83
N ARG A 219 -16.91 -19.18 -26.41
CA ARG A 219 -16.54 -18.07 -27.30
C ARG A 219 -17.60 -17.91 -28.41
N PRO A 220 -18.18 -16.71 -28.57
CA PRO A 220 -19.19 -16.46 -29.59
C PRO A 220 -18.68 -16.89 -30.97
N SER A 221 -19.52 -17.55 -31.75
CA SER A 221 -19.08 -18.26 -32.96
C SER A 221 -20.02 -18.09 -34.16
N LYS A 222 -20.98 -17.15 -34.10
CA LYS A 222 -21.64 -16.66 -35.31
C LYS A 222 -20.71 -15.69 -36.04
N VAL A 223 -20.26 -16.09 -37.22
CA VAL A 223 -19.91 -15.13 -38.28
C VAL A 223 -21.22 -14.58 -38.83
N VAL A 224 -21.30 -13.28 -38.99
CA VAL A 224 -22.48 -12.56 -39.51
C VAL A 224 -22.04 -11.76 -40.71
N ASP A 225 -22.79 -11.85 -41.81
CA ASP A 225 -22.54 -11.07 -43.02
C ASP A 225 -22.54 -9.57 -42.71
N SER A 226 -21.60 -8.81 -43.28
CA SER A 226 -21.50 -7.36 -43.07
C SER A 226 -22.76 -6.63 -43.51
N SER A 227 -23.52 -7.18 -44.47
CA SER A 227 -24.83 -6.65 -44.88
C SER A 227 -25.89 -6.67 -43.76
N PHE A 228 -25.68 -7.41 -42.68
CA PHE A 228 -26.57 -7.42 -41.51
C PHE A 228 -26.42 -6.17 -40.64
N TYR A 229 -25.23 -5.59 -40.57
CA TYR A 229 -24.95 -4.52 -39.62
C TYR A 229 -25.66 -3.19 -40.03
N PRO A 230 -26.08 -2.39 -39.03
CA PRO A 230 -26.56 -1.03 -39.22
C PRO A 230 -25.67 -0.18 -40.14
N THR A 231 -26.32 0.60 -40.99
CA THR A 231 -25.62 1.61 -41.79
C THR A 231 -25.20 2.76 -40.89
N GLN A 232 -23.97 3.25 -41.09
CA GLN A 232 -23.41 4.41 -40.39
C GLN A 232 -23.41 5.62 -41.34
N PRO A 233 -24.34 6.59 -41.20
CA PRO A 233 -24.48 7.61 -42.23
C PRO A 233 -23.37 8.65 -42.17
N THR A 234 -22.71 8.88 -43.31
CA THR A 234 -21.93 10.10 -43.54
C THR A 234 -22.87 11.30 -43.59
N GLN A 235 -22.88 12.07 -42.51
CA GLN A 235 -23.61 13.33 -42.45
C GLN A 235 -22.89 14.38 -43.30
N THR A 236 -23.61 15.08 -44.17
CA THR A 236 -23.09 16.21 -44.93
C THR A 236 -23.26 17.49 -44.12
N PHE A 237 -22.16 18.21 -43.92
CA PHE A 237 -22.17 19.46 -43.18
C PHE A 237 -22.81 20.57 -44.03
N ASN A 238 -24.00 21.00 -43.64
CA ASN A 238 -24.75 22.08 -44.29
C ASN A 238 -25.19 23.08 -43.21
N GLU A 239 -25.02 24.37 -43.46
CA GLU A 239 -25.40 25.40 -42.49
C GLU A 239 -26.93 25.45 -42.30
N ILE A 240 -27.41 25.21 -41.08
CA ILE A 240 -28.83 25.32 -40.73
C ILE A 240 -29.03 26.62 -39.93
N SER A 241 -29.75 27.58 -40.52
CA SER A 241 -30.17 28.78 -39.80
C SER A 241 -31.24 28.43 -38.75
N MET A 242 -30.99 28.76 -37.50
CA MET A 242 -31.87 28.50 -36.36
C MET A 242 -32.03 29.76 -35.49
N GLN A 243 -33.22 29.97 -34.92
CA GLN A 243 -33.44 31.05 -33.96
C GLN A 243 -32.94 30.67 -32.56
N GLU A 244 -32.61 31.65 -31.71
CA GLU A 244 -32.05 31.37 -30.37
C GLU A 244 -33.00 30.54 -29.49
N GLN A 245 -34.31 30.78 -29.57
CA GLN A 245 -35.30 29.97 -28.85
C GLN A 245 -35.36 28.52 -29.36
N GLU A 246 -35.12 28.30 -30.66
CA GLU A 246 -35.04 26.95 -31.23
C GLU A 246 -33.81 26.21 -30.71
N ILE A 247 -32.65 26.89 -30.64
CA ILE A 247 -31.43 26.38 -30.03
C ILE A 247 -31.68 25.98 -28.57
N LYS A 248 -32.27 26.88 -27.76
CA LYS A 248 -32.62 26.61 -26.36
C LYS A 248 -33.55 25.40 -26.23
N ASN A 249 -34.60 25.31 -27.06
CA ASN A 249 -35.53 24.18 -27.07
C ASN A 249 -34.85 22.85 -27.45
N LYS A 250 -33.94 22.85 -28.42
CA LYS A 250 -33.15 21.66 -28.82
C LYS A 250 -32.16 21.25 -27.73
N ILE A 251 -31.49 22.19 -27.07
CA ILE A 251 -30.62 21.93 -25.90
C ILE A 251 -31.43 21.30 -24.74
N LEU A 252 -32.67 21.72 -24.52
CA LEU A 252 -33.56 21.09 -23.53
C LEU A 252 -33.96 19.66 -23.93
N SER A 253 -34.35 19.42 -25.19
CA SER A 253 -34.86 18.12 -25.65
C SER A 253 -33.83 16.98 -25.65
N THR A 254 -32.52 17.28 -25.64
CA THR A 254 -31.43 16.29 -25.49
C THR A 254 -31.55 15.39 -24.26
N LYS A 255 -32.25 15.85 -23.21
CA LYS A 255 -32.65 15.04 -22.03
C LYS A 255 -33.33 13.73 -22.46
N ASN A 256 -34.17 13.81 -23.49
CA ASN A 256 -34.86 12.66 -24.06
C ASN A 256 -34.03 12.04 -25.21
N LEU A 257 -33.51 12.87 -26.13
CA LEU A 257 -32.89 12.43 -27.39
C LEU A 257 -31.40 12.05 -27.34
N ALA A 258 -30.75 12.09 -26.17
CA ALA A 258 -29.30 12.00 -25.98
C ALA A 258 -28.53 13.28 -26.38
N PHE A 259 -27.27 13.36 -25.95
CA PHE A 259 -26.53 14.62 -25.89
C PHE A 259 -25.95 15.10 -27.22
N ASN A 260 -25.64 14.19 -28.14
CA ASN A 260 -25.03 14.48 -29.43
C ASN A 260 -26.01 14.39 -30.62
N PHE A 261 -27.32 14.24 -30.34
CA PHE A 261 -28.35 14.05 -31.37
C PHE A 261 -28.42 15.17 -32.42
N TYR A 262 -28.04 16.39 -32.03
CA TYR A 262 -27.97 17.56 -32.93
C TYR A 262 -26.53 17.96 -33.27
N SER A 263 -25.53 17.13 -32.97
CA SER A 263 -24.13 17.38 -33.33
C SER A 263 -23.86 17.05 -34.81
N HIS A 264 -22.61 17.29 -35.24
CA HIS A 264 -22.06 16.78 -36.50
C HIS A 264 -20.75 16.06 -36.20
N PRO A 265 -20.45 14.87 -36.76
CA PRO A 265 -19.24 14.10 -36.44
C PRO A 265 -17.92 14.81 -36.79
N ASP A 266 -17.98 15.88 -37.60
CA ASP A 266 -16.82 16.66 -38.03
C ASP A 266 -16.31 17.68 -37.01
N PHE A 267 -17.05 17.92 -35.92
CA PHE A 267 -16.66 18.89 -34.90
C PHE A 267 -16.82 18.33 -33.50
N LYS A 268 -15.94 18.75 -32.59
CA LYS A 268 -15.95 18.35 -31.18
C LYS A 268 -15.38 19.45 -30.31
N PHE A 269 -15.64 19.39 -29.00
CA PHE A 269 -14.85 20.16 -28.06
C PHE A 269 -13.41 19.64 -28.04
N LYS A 270 -12.45 20.57 -27.96
CA LYS A 270 -11.04 20.27 -27.69
C LYS A 270 -10.85 19.56 -26.35
N GLU A 271 -11.71 19.86 -25.37
CA GLU A 271 -11.77 19.21 -24.07
C GLU A 271 -13.22 18.82 -23.71
N THR A 272 -13.44 17.52 -23.49
CA THR A 272 -14.77 16.93 -23.20
C THR A 272 -15.32 17.31 -21.82
N SER A 273 -14.47 17.80 -20.92
CA SER A 273 -14.85 18.42 -19.65
C SER A 273 -13.76 19.39 -19.17
N SER A 274 -14.05 20.21 -18.17
CA SER A 274 -13.06 21.06 -17.51
C SER A 274 -13.45 21.39 -16.06
N ILE A 275 -12.45 21.78 -15.26
CA ILE A 275 -12.61 22.27 -13.89
C ILE A 275 -12.23 23.76 -13.87
N ILE A 276 -13.01 24.58 -13.15
CA ILE A 276 -12.77 26.02 -12.95
C ILE A 276 -12.93 26.34 -11.45
N LYS A 277 -12.07 27.20 -10.89
CA LYS A 277 -12.22 27.69 -9.52
C LYS A 277 -13.43 28.63 -9.40
N GLY A 278 -14.30 28.40 -8.42
CA GLY A 278 -15.32 29.37 -8.01
C GLY A 278 -14.71 30.49 -7.16
N ASP A 279 -13.84 31.31 -7.74
CA ASP A 279 -13.17 32.44 -7.06
C ASP A 279 -13.37 33.80 -7.77
N GLY A 280 -14.15 33.83 -8.85
CA GLY A 280 -14.44 35.01 -9.65
C GLY A 280 -13.27 35.49 -10.52
N LYS A 281 -12.16 34.75 -10.58
CA LYS A 281 -10.92 35.14 -11.29
C LYS A 281 -10.45 34.08 -12.27
N ASP A 282 -10.61 32.80 -11.92
CA ASP A 282 -10.23 31.69 -12.80
C ASP A 282 -11.14 31.64 -14.04
N ALA A 283 -10.48 31.51 -15.19
CA ALA A 283 -11.06 31.77 -16.49
C ALA A 283 -10.44 30.87 -17.56
N LYS A 284 -11.26 30.25 -18.40
CA LYS A 284 -10.80 29.35 -19.46
C LYS A 284 -11.56 29.58 -20.77
N ARG A 285 -10.82 29.75 -21.86
CA ARG A 285 -11.40 29.74 -23.21
C ARG A 285 -11.76 28.31 -23.58
N LEU A 286 -13.00 28.10 -24.01
CA LEU A 286 -13.44 26.86 -24.62
C LEU A 286 -13.24 26.93 -26.14
N GLU A 287 -12.84 25.81 -26.73
CA GLU A 287 -12.61 25.69 -28.17
C GLU A 287 -13.45 24.53 -28.72
N LEU A 288 -14.33 24.84 -29.67
CA LEU A 288 -14.88 23.86 -30.60
C LEU A 288 -13.90 23.74 -31.78
N VAL A 289 -13.54 22.53 -32.15
CA VAL A 289 -12.54 22.24 -33.19
C VAL A 289 -13.10 21.32 -34.27
N ASP A 290 -12.53 21.40 -35.48
CA ASP A 290 -12.82 20.51 -36.61
C ASP A 290 -12.15 19.12 -36.46
N LYS A 291 -12.29 18.28 -37.50
CA LYS A 291 -11.60 16.97 -37.62
C LYS A 291 -10.07 17.09 -37.51
N SER A 292 -9.50 18.20 -37.96
CA SER A 292 -8.06 18.48 -37.94
C SER A 292 -7.55 18.93 -36.56
N GLY A 293 -8.45 19.37 -35.67
CA GLY A 293 -8.11 19.98 -34.39
C GLY A 293 -7.96 21.51 -34.42
N HIS A 294 -8.31 22.17 -35.53
CA HIS A 294 -8.31 23.63 -35.66
C HIS A 294 -9.58 24.23 -35.04
N PRO A 295 -9.48 25.32 -34.25
CA PRO A 295 -10.65 26.02 -33.72
C PRO A 295 -11.52 26.62 -34.81
N VAL A 296 -12.85 26.61 -34.62
CA VAL A 296 -13.81 27.23 -35.54
C VAL A 296 -14.37 28.55 -35.00
N GLU A 297 -14.52 29.53 -35.88
CA GLU A 297 -15.07 30.86 -35.56
C GLU A 297 -16.59 30.92 -35.67
N GLY A 298 -17.22 31.91 -35.02
CA GLY A 298 -18.68 32.13 -35.11
C GLY A 298 -19.54 31.18 -34.26
N VAL A 299 -18.94 30.47 -33.30
CA VAL A 299 -19.65 29.64 -32.31
C VAL A 299 -20.50 30.53 -31.39
N LYS A 300 -21.77 30.15 -31.18
CA LYS A 300 -22.64 30.74 -30.14
C LYS A 300 -22.60 29.90 -28.87
N TRP A 301 -22.62 30.54 -27.71
CA TRP A 301 -22.33 29.92 -26.43
C TRP A 301 -23.51 29.94 -25.47
N PHE A 302 -23.78 28.80 -24.83
CA PHE A 302 -24.93 28.62 -23.93
C PHE A 302 -24.56 27.84 -22.67
N ILE A 303 -25.21 28.17 -21.55
CA ILE A 303 -25.16 27.43 -20.28
C ILE A 303 -26.53 26.79 -20.05
N LYS A 304 -26.58 25.46 -19.89
CA LYS A 304 -27.76 24.77 -19.37
C LYS A 304 -27.57 24.51 -17.87
N ALA A 305 -28.40 25.18 -17.06
CA ALA A 305 -28.50 24.96 -15.62
C ALA A 305 -29.62 23.97 -15.30
N GLN A 306 -29.53 23.29 -14.15
CA GLN A 306 -30.56 22.38 -13.63
C GLN A 306 -31.22 22.87 -12.33
N TYR A 307 -30.74 24.01 -11.80
CA TYR A 307 -31.20 24.62 -10.56
C TYR A 307 -31.09 26.15 -10.68
N PRO A 308 -32.07 26.94 -10.20
CA PRO A 308 -33.30 26.51 -9.51
C PRO A 308 -34.32 25.80 -10.42
N GLU A 309 -34.23 26.00 -11.74
CA GLU A 309 -35.06 25.34 -12.76
C GLU A 309 -34.18 24.86 -13.94
N GLU A 310 -34.67 23.93 -14.77
CA GLU A 310 -33.92 23.42 -15.93
C GLU A 310 -34.02 24.40 -17.12
N MET A 311 -33.07 25.35 -17.16
CA MET A 311 -33.09 26.50 -18.07
C MET A 311 -31.79 26.61 -18.88
N VAL A 312 -31.89 27.25 -20.06
CA VAL A 312 -30.76 27.49 -20.98
C VAL A 312 -30.59 28.98 -21.18
N TYR A 313 -29.39 29.49 -20.88
CA TYR A 313 -28.99 30.89 -21.01
C TYR A 313 -27.96 31.04 -22.12
N SER A 314 -28.10 32.02 -23.00
CA SER A 314 -27.06 32.42 -23.96
C SER A 314 -25.99 33.30 -23.29
N SER A 315 -24.81 33.43 -23.91
CA SER A 315 -23.69 34.25 -23.41
C SER A 315 -24.00 35.75 -23.25
N SER A 316 -25.10 36.22 -23.83
CA SER A 316 -25.62 37.59 -23.69
C SER A 316 -26.59 37.76 -22.52
N GLU A 317 -27.09 36.66 -21.93
CA GLU A 317 -28.09 36.69 -20.85
C GLU A 317 -27.45 36.67 -19.45
N LYS A 318 -28.08 37.40 -18.52
CA LYS A 318 -27.70 37.33 -17.10
C LYS A 318 -28.31 36.09 -16.46
N THR A 319 -27.49 35.05 -16.33
CA THR A 319 -27.77 33.87 -15.47
C THR A 319 -28.16 34.30 -14.04
N PRO A 320 -29.09 33.61 -13.34
CA PRO A 320 -29.41 33.87 -11.94
C PRO A 320 -28.20 33.85 -11.00
N GLN A 321 -28.32 34.49 -9.82
CA GLN A 321 -27.26 34.55 -8.82
C GLN A 321 -26.78 33.16 -8.36
N ASP A 322 -27.71 32.21 -8.23
CA ASP A 322 -27.40 30.83 -7.86
C ASP A 322 -26.61 30.08 -8.95
N VAL A 323 -26.57 30.54 -10.19
CA VAL A 323 -25.81 29.89 -11.28
C VAL A 323 -24.36 30.34 -11.21
N SER A 324 -23.54 29.52 -10.56
CA SER A 324 -22.12 29.75 -10.23
C SER A 324 -21.13 29.75 -11.42
N ILE A 325 -21.64 29.88 -12.64
CA ILE A 325 -20.84 29.93 -13.88
C ILE A 325 -21.30 31.11 -14.75
N SER A 326 -20.39 31.66 -15.53
CA SER A 326 -20.66 32.61 -16.62
C SER A 326 -19.86 32.19 -17.86
N ILE A 327 -20.33 32.59 -19.05
CA ILE A 327 -19.61 32.41 -20.32
C ILE A 327 -19.74 33.68 -21.17
N THR A 328 -18.65 34.12 -21.77
CA THR A 328 -18.63 35.28 -22.69
C THR A 328 -18.99 34.86 -24.11
N SER A 329 -19.29 35.84 -24.98
CA SER A 329 -19.58 35.60 -26.40
C SER A 329 -18.38 35.05 -27.20
N ASP A 330 -17.15 35.24 -26.71
CA ASP A 330 -15.93 34.63 -27.26
C ASP A 330 -15.58 33.27 -26.60
N GLY A 331 -16.45 32.72 -25.76
CA GLY A 331 -16.32 31.36 -25.21
C GLY A 331 -15.44 31.22 -23.98
N VAL A 332 -15.16 32.31 -23.25
CA VAL A 332 -14.43 32.25 -21.97
C VAL A 332 -15.42 31.94 -20.85
N VAL A 333 -15.27 30.77 -20.22
CA VAL A 333 -15.99 30.42 -18.98
C VAL A 333 -15.28 30.97 -17.75
N THR A 334 -16.06 31.41 -16.76
CA THR A 334 -15.59 31.87 -15.45
C THR A 334 -16.41 31.26 -14.32
N GLY A 335 -15.74 30.89 -13.22
CA GLY A 335 -16.36 30.35 -12.02
C GLY A 335 -16.66 31.44 -10.99
N LYS A 336 -17.91 31.51 -10.52
CA LYS A 336 -18.34 32.47 -9.50
C LYS A 336 -18.21 31.85 -8.10
N GLU A 337 -17.94 32.69 -7.11
CA GLU A 337 -17.84 32.28 -5.71
C GLU A 337 -19.16 31.69 -5.20
N HIS A 338 -19.07 30.50 -4.57
CA HIS A 338 -20.20 29.84 -3.94
C HIS A 338 -19.75 28.94 -2.77
N GLU A 339 -20.59 28.88 -1.73
CA GLU A 339 -20.37 28.12 -0.49
C GLU A 339 -21.04 26.73 -0.52
N GLN A 340 -21.84 26.42 -1.55
CA GLN A 340 -22.50 25.12 -1.71
C GLN A 340 -21.54 24.08 -2.28
N GLU A 341 -21.88 22.80 -2.16
CA GLU A 341 -21.14 21.69 -2.78
C GLU A 341 -20.96 21.89 -4.30
N GLN A 342 -19.89 21.30 -4.84
CA GLN A 342 -19.47 21.32 -6.24
C GLN A 342 -20.62 21.29 -7.26
N ARG A 343 -20.52 22.10 -8.31
CA ARG A 343 -21.57 22.19 -9.33
C ARG A 343 -21.05 21.90 -10.74
N ASN A 344 -21.68 20.93 -11.39
CA ASN A 344 -21.44 20.58 -12.78
C ASN A 344 -22.48 21.27 -13.67
N TYR A 345 -22.02 22.08 -14.62
CA TYR A 345 -22.85 22.76 -15.61
C TYR A 345 -22.60 22.15 -17.00
N GLN A 346 -23.66 22.03 -17.80
CA GLN A 346 -23.50 21.69 -19.21
C GLN A 346 -23.32 22.99 -20.00
N VAL A 347 -22.16 23.15 -20.62
CA VAL A 347 -21.91 24.24 -21.57
C VAL A 347 -22.11 23.69 -22.97
N TRP A 348 -22.85 24.45 -23.78
CA TRP A 348 -23.21 24.09 -25.14
C TRP A 348 -22.65 25.10 -26.13
N ALA A 349 -22.04 24.57 -27.19
CA ALA A 349 -21.65 25.32 -28.37
C ALA A 349 -22.70 25.06 -29.47
N GLU A 350 -23.20 26.13 -30.09
CA GLU A 350 -23.89 26.05 -31.38
C GLU A 350 -22.96 26.55 -32.48
N TYR A 351 -22.77 25.73 -33.52
CA TYR A 351 -22.01 26.09 -34.69
C TYR A 351 -22.75 25.65 -35.95
N LYS A 352 -23.12 26.64 -36.77
CA LYS A 352 -23.70 26.44 -38.12
C LYS A 352 -24.93 25.55 -38.15
N GLY A 353 -25.73 25.55 -37.08
CA GLY A 353 -26.93 24.73 -36.96
C GLY A 353 -26.80 23.48 -36.09
N TYR A 354 -25.58 23.14 -35.65
CA TYR A 354 -25.28 21.93 -34.88
C TYR A 354 -24.90 22.25 -33.44
N LEU A 355 -25.27 21.36 -32.51
CA LEU A 355 -25.12 21.55 -31.07
C LEU A 355 -24.14 20.55 -30.48
N PHE A 356 -23.24 21.03 -29.62
CA PHE A 356 -22.18 20.23 -28.98
C PHE A 356 -22.18 20.49 -27.47
N ARG A 357 -21.90 19.47 -26.64
CA ARG A 357 -21.89 19.53 -25.17
C ARG A 357 -20.49 19.35 -24.60
N THR A 358 -20.11 20.17 -23.61
CA THR A 358 -19.02 19.88 -22.65
C THR A 358 -19.50 20.06 -21.21
N ILE A 359 -18.81 19.47 -20.25
CA ILE A 359 -19.15 19.55 -18.81
C ILE A 359 -18.13 20.41 -18.06
N ILE A 360 -18.59 21.49 -17.44
CA ILE A 360 -17.75 22.36 -16.61
C ILE A 360 -18.09 22.15 -15.14
N ARG A 361 -17.13 21.64 -14.36
CA ARG A 361 -17.20 21.59 -12.90
C ARG A 361 -16.68 22.91 -12.34
N VAL A 362 -17.52 23.66 -11.65
CA VAL A 362 -17.06 24.81 -10.85
C VAL A 362 -16.83 24.34 -9.41
N LEU A 363 -15.63 24.58 -8.91
CA LEU A 363 -15.24 24.26 -7.53
C LEU A 363 -15.85 25.25 -6.55
N SER A 364 -16.36 24.74 -5.43
CA SER A 364 -16.78 25.55 -4.29
C SER A 364 -15.61 26.27 -3.63
N LYS A 365 -15.88 27.30 -2.82
CA LYS A 365 -14.87 28.04 -2.04
C LYS A 365 -14.01 27.11 -1.16
N PHE A 366 -14.61 26.07 -0.58
CA PHE A 366 -13.92 25.05 0.21
C PHE A 366 -12.94 24.22 -0.63
N GLU A 367 -13.36 23.79 -1.82
CA GLU A 367 -12.48 23.08 -2.76
C GLU A 367 -11.36 23.96 -3.30
N VAL A 368 -11.64 25.25 -3.60
CA VAL A 368 -10.61 26.21 -4.02
C VAL A 368 -9.58 26.43 -2.91
N LYS A 369 -10.02 26.56 -1.65
CA LYS A 369 -9.11 26.61 -0.50
C LYS A 369 -8.24 25.36 -0.43
N ALA A 370 -8.86 24.17 -0.44
CA ALA A 370 -8.15 22.90 -0.32
C ALA A 370 -7.14 22.67 -1.47
N LEU A 371 -7.49 23.06 -2.70
CA LEU A 371 -6.61 22.99 -3.87
C LEU A 371 -5.39 23.92 -3.71
N ASN A 372 -5.59 25.14 -3.21
CA ASN A 372 -4.50 26.08 -2.95
C ASN A 372 -3.60 25.59 -1.79
N GLU A 373 -4.18 25.04 -0.72
CA GLU A 373 -3.45 24.41 0.40
C GLU A 373 -2.63 23.18 -0.07
N GLU A 374 -3.19 22.34 -0.94
CA GLU A 374 -2.49 21.21 -1.57
C GLU A 374 -1.34 21.69 -2.46
N THR A 375 -1.55 22.75 -3.24
CA THR A 375 -0.54 23.33 -4.14
C THR A 375 0.67 23.83 -3.35
N LEU A 376 0.45 24.66 -2.34
CA LEU A 376 1.50 25.17 -1.46
C LEU A 376 2.25 24.04 -0.74
N SER A 377 1.53 22.99 -0.32
CA SER A 377 2.12 21.82 0.33
C SER A 377 3.06 21.04 -0.60
N ILE A 378 2.67 20.86 -1.88
CA ILE A 378 3.48 20.22 -2.91
C ILE A 378 4.73 21.06 -3.25
N GLU A 379 4.56 22.38 -3.41
CA GLU A 379 5.68 23.31 -3.62
C GLU A 379 6.68 23.27 -2.46
N LYS A 380 6.19 23.21 -1.22
CA LYS A 380 7.05 23.11 -0.05
C LYS A 380 7.81 21.79 0.03
N VAL A 381 7.16 20.66 -0.28
CA VAL A 381 7.86 19.37 -0.37
C VAL A 381 8.95 19.43 -1.44
N ARG A 382 8.68 19.97 -2.63
CA ARG A 382 9.67 20.15 -3.71
C ARG A 382 10.88 20.97 -3.29
N GLU A 383 10.66 22.09 -2.58
CA GLU A 383 11.74 22.93 -2.05
C GLU A 383 12.69 22.17 -1.13
N ILE A 384 12.15 21.24 -0.33
CA ILE A 384 12.88 20.40 0.64
C ILE A 384 13.56 19.22 -0.07
N THR A 385 12.88 18.56 -1.01
CA THR A 385 13.33 17.33 -1.67
C THR A 385 14.26 17.54 -2.86
N LYS A 386 14.44 18.77 -3.36
CA LYS A 386 15.22 19.11 -4.57
C LYS A 386 16.60 18.44 -4.73
N ASN A 387 17.28 18.14 -3.61
CA ASN A 387 18.61 17.52 -3.61
C ASN A 387 18.58 16.02 -3.24
N TRP A 388 17.40 15.38 -3.14
CA TRP A 388 17.24 14.01 -2.64
C TRP A 388 17.03 12.96 -3.74
N HIS A 389 16.89 13.35 -5.01
CA HIS A 389 16.60 12.43 -6.12
C HIS A 389 17.66 11.32 -6.27
N ASN A 390 18.94 11.66 -6.06
CA ASN A 390 20.07 10.72 -6.10
C ASN A 390 20.23 9.86 -4.84
N LEU A 391 19.42 10.04 -3.79
CA LEU A 391 19.48 9.21 -2.59
C LEU A 391 18.72 7.89 -2.80
N SER A 392 19.10 6.84 -2.09
CA SER A 392 18.29 5.61 -2.09
C SER A 392 16.97 5.79 -1.34
N ASP A 393 15.99 4.96 -1.68
CA ASP A 393 14.60 5.22 -1.30
C ASP A 393 14.37 5.07 0.23
N VAL A 394 15.21 4.31 0.93
CA VAL A 394 15.27 4.28 2.41
C VAL A 394 15.80 5.58 3.02
N ILE A 395 16.80 6.23 2.38
CA ILE A 395 17.36 7.50 2.85
C ILE A 395 16.41 8.65 2.54
N LYS A 396 15.73 8.63 1.38
CA LYS A 396 14.60 9.52 1.07
C LYS A 396 13.51 9.45 2.15
N ALA A 397 13.05 8.24 2.49
CA ALA A 397 12.07 8.02 3.56
C ALA A 397 12.55 8.53 4.94
N ARG A 398 13.81 8.27 5.30
CA ARG A 398 14.37 8.78 6.56
C ARG A 398 14.46 10.30 6.57
N ASN A 399 14.96 10.92 5.51
CA ASN A 399 15.12 12.37 5.46
C ASN A 399 13.77 13.11 5.55
N ALA A 400 12.69 12.54 4.99
CA ALA A 400 11.33 13.04 5.19
C ALA A 400 10.86 12.90 6.66
N TYR A 401 11.12 11.74 7.29
CA TYR A 401 10.82 11.49 8.71
C TYR A 401 11.56 12.46 9.63
N ASP A 402 12.86 12.67 9.38
CA ASP A 402 13.73 13.63 10.07
C ASP A 402 13.23 15.07 9.91
N TRP A 403 12.81 15.47 8.70
CA TRP A 403 12.33 16.83 8.48
C TRP A 403 11.03 17.08 9.26
N ILE A 404 10.05 16.19 9.13
CA ILE A 404 8.76 16.34 9.80
C ILE A 404 8.93 16.29 11.34
N SER A 405 9.64 15.28 11.86
CA SER A 405 9.81 15.10 13.32
C SER A 405 10.57 16.23 14.01
N LYS A 406 11.36 17.04 13.28
CA LYS A 406 12.15 18.14 13.85
C LYS A 406 11.52 19.52 13.69
N ASN A 407 10.71 19.73 12.64
CA ASN A 407 10.09 21.03 12.34
C ASN A 407 8.63 21.12 12.83
N VAL A 408 7.90 20.01 12.86
CA VAL A 408 6.44 19.99 13.08
C VAL A 408 6.12 19.61 14.53
N LYS A 409 5.32 20.43 15.21
CA LYS A 409 4.86 20.20 16.59
C LYS A 409 3.43 19.67 16.60
N TYR A 410 3.17 18.69 17.46
CA TYR A 410 1.82 18.18 17.69
C TYR A 410 0.94 19.26 18.36
N GLN A 411 -0.21 19.56 17.75
CA GLN A 411 -1.18 20.50 18.29
C GLN A 411 -2.59 20.24 17.74
N GLU A 412 -3.51 19.94 18.66
CA GLU A 412 -4.95 19.96 18.42
C GLU A 412 -5.47 21.41 18.43
N ARG A 413 -6.38 21.74 17.51
CA ARG A 413 -6.97 23.09 17.36
C ARG A 413 -8.46 23.16 17.74
N GLY A 414 -9.10 22.04 18.02
CA GLY A 414 -10.48 21.98 18.51
C GLY A 414 -11.57 22.16 17.43
N ASP A 415 -11.22 22.65 16.25
CA ASP A 415 -12.00 22.35 15.03
C ASP A 415 -11.60 20.97 14.48
N LEU A 416 -12.52 20.31 13.76
CA LEU A 416 -12.35 18.90 13.37
C LEU A 416 -11.46 18.68 12.14
N VAL A 417 -10.93 19.73 11.49
CA VAL A 417 -10.47 19.66 10.10
C VAL A 417 -9.10 20.32 9.86
N SER A 418 -8.82 21.49 10.43
CA SER A 418 -7.67 22.32 10.03
C SER A 418 -6.33 21.65 10.34
N ASP A 419 -6.17 21.12 11.56
CA ASP A 419 -4.97 20.41 12.01
C ASP A 419 -4.79 19.03 11.34
N GLN A 420 -5.79 18.52 10.62
CA GLN A 420 -5.78 17.21 9.96
C GLN A 420 -5.30 17.22 8.51
N THR A 421 -4.67 18.28 8.02
CA THR A 421 -4.29 18.48 6.61
C THR A 421 -2.79 18.26 6.33
N ALA A 422 -2.40 18.03 5.08
CA ALA A 422 -0.97 18.06 4.73
C ALA A 422 -0.39 19.48 4.93
N TYR A 423 -1.20 20.50 4.66
CA TYR A 423 -0.88 21.92 4.83
C TYR A 423 -0.55 22.28 6.29
N SER A 424 -1.33 21.79 7.26
CA SER A 424 -1.04 22.01 8.68
C SER A 424 0.30 21.41 9.11
N CYS A 425 0.68 20.28 8.51
CA CYS A 425 1.98 19.65 8.73
C CYS A 425 3.13 20.39 8.03
N LEU A 426 2.96 20.78 6.77
CA LEU A 426 4.06 21.20 5.89
C LEU A 426 4.27 22.71 5.84
N ILE A 427 3.21 23.50 6.01
CA ILE A 427 3.21 24.96 5.93
C ILE A 427 3.09 25.58 7.33
N GLU A 428 2.08 25.17 8.09
CA GLU A 428 1.83 25.73 9.43
C GLU A 428 2.72 25.11 10.51
N ASN A 429 3.29 23.92 10.26
CA ASN A 429 4.13 23.15 11.19
C ASN A 429 3.43 22.78 12.53
N LEU A 430 2.08 22.75 12.54
CA LEU A 430 1.23 22.54 13.71
C LEU A 430 0.05 21.62 13.35
N CYS A 431 0.13 20.33 13.68
CA CYS A 431 -0.88 19.35 13.24
C CYS A 431 -1.10 18.19 14.22
N VAL A 432 -2.14 17.41 13.96
CA VAL A 432 -2.41 16.12 14.63
C VAL A 432 -1.99 14.94 13.74
N CYS A 433 -2.20 13.70 14.19
CA CYS A 433 -1.78 12.47 13.51
C CYS A 433 -2.16 12.42 12.02
N ALA A 434 -3.36 12.88 11.65
CA ALA A 434 -3.80 12.97 10.26
C ALA A 434 -2.97 13.94 9.41
N GLY A 435 -2.53 15.06 9.98
CA GLY A 435 -1.64 15.99 9.29
C GLY A 435 -0.25 15.40 9.10
N TYR A 436 0.36 14.83 10.14
CA TYR A 436 1.64 14.11 10.06
C TYR A 436 1.61 13.02 8.97
N ALA A 437 0.57 12.18 8.95
CA ALA A 437 0.45 11.08 8.01
C ALA A 437 0.26 11.54 6.55
N LYS A 438 -0.49 12.63 6.34
CA LYS A 438 -0.68 13.23 5.00
C LYS A 438 0.57 13.99 4.53
N GLY A 439 1.27 14.67 5.43
CA GLY A 439 2.55 15.34 5.14
C GLY A 439 3.62 14.34 4.70
N PHE A 440 3.80 13.24 5.44
CA PHE A 440 4.72 12.17 5.04
C PHE A 440 4.29 11.48 3.73
N GLN A 441 2.99 11.29 3.51
CA GLN A 441 2.46 10.78 2.24
C GLN A 441 2.83 11.70 1.06
N MET A 442 2.77 13.03 1.22
CA MET A 442 3.17 13.97 0.15
C MET A 442 4.67 13.88 -0.18
N PHE A 443 5.54 13.76 0.83
CA PHE A 443 6.96 13.48 0.61
C PHE A 443 7.15 12.21 -0.21
N MET A 444 6.48 11.11 0.14
CA MET A 444 6.64 9.84 -0.57
C MET A 444 6.09 9.91 -2.01
N ASN A 445 4.98 10.62 -2.23
CA ASN A 445 4.40 10.85 -3.55
C ASN A 445 5.38 11.60 -4.49
N GLU A 446 5.92 12.75 -4.05
CA GLU A 446 6.87 13.54 -4.85
C GLU A 446 8.18 12.77 -5.10
N LEU A 447 8.64 12.00 -4.10
CA LEU A 447 9.84 11.16 -4.19
C LEU A 447 9.62 9.84 -4.96
N ASN A 448 8.43 9.61 -5.53
CA ASN A 448 8.04 8.41 -6.29
C ASN A 448 8.12 7.08 -5.49
N ILE A 449 8.02 7.15 -4.16
CA ILE A 449 8.04 5.98 -3.26
C ILE A 449 6.59 5.55 -2.98
N PRO A 450 6.20 4.28 -3.20
CA PRO A 450 4.86 3.83 -2.85
C PRO A 450 4.63 3.93 -1.35
N SER A 451 3.60 4.68 -0.96
CA SER A 451 3.17 4.85 0.43
C SER A 451 1.66 4.86 0.49
N LYS A 452 1.10 4.45 1.62
CA LYS A 452 -0.33 4.46 1.93
C LYS A 452 -0.53 4.91 3.37
N THR A 453 -1.67 5.51 3.68
CA THR A 453 -2.11 5.65 5.07
C THR A 453 -2.76 4.35 5.58
N ILE A 454 -2.76 4.18 6.89
CA ILE A 454 -3.48 3.14 7.61
C ILE A 454 -4.02 3.73 8.91
N VAL A 455 -5.21 3.27 9.32
CA VAL A 455 -5.96 3.75 10.48
C VAL A 455 -6.14 2.60 11.47
N GLY A 456 -6.07 2.90 12.77
CA GLY A 456 -6.34 1.94 13.83
C GLY A 456 -6.65 2.60 15.16
N ALA A 457 -7.34 1.88 16.04
CA ALA A 457 -7.60 2.36 17.40
C ALA A 457 -6.31 2.22 18.25
N LEU A 458 -5.77 3.34 18.74
CA LEU A 458 -4.79 3.36 19.81
C LEU A 458 -5.57 3.50 21.13
N ARG A 459 -5.54 2.45 21.96
CA ARG A 459 -6.39 2.36 23.18
C ARG A 459 -7.88 2.55 22.83
N ASN A 460 -8.41 3.77 22.97
CA ASN A 460 -9.80 4.17 22.72
C ASN A 460 -9.94 5.27 21.64
N GLU A 461 -8.84 5.74 21.05
CA GLU A 461 -8.80 6.86 20.10
C GLU A 461 -8.38 6.37 18.71
N TRP A 462 -8.84 7.03 17.65
CA TRP A 462 -8.41 6.73 16.28
C TRP A 462 -7.07 7.39 15.97
N HIS A 463 -6.07 6.60 15.61
CA HIS A 463 -4.77 7.08 15.13
C HIS A 463 -4.56 6.68 13.66
N ILE A 464 -3.85 7.53 12.92
CA ILE A 464 -3.52 7.34 11.51
C ILE A 464 -2.03 7.57 11.30
N TRP A 465 -1.40 6.71 10.50
CA TRP A 465 0.02 6.73 10.16
C TRP A 465 0.25 6.13 8.77
N ASN A 466 1.49 5.90 8.37
CA ASN A 466 1.84 5.42 7.03
C ASN A 466 2.38 3.98 7.01
N LEU A 467 2.15 3.33 5.88
CA LEU A 467 2.89 2.17 5.38
C LEU A 467 3.69 2.64 4.16
N VAL A 468 5.00 2.43 4.15
CA VAL A 468 5.90 2.76 3.03
C VAL A 468 6.52 1.49 2.45
N GLU A 469 6.67 1.44 1.13
CA GLU A 469 7.27 0.31 0.42
C GLU A 469 8.72 0.59 0.03
N LEU A 470 9.63 -0.28 0.47
CA LEU A 470 11.05 -0.23 0.14
C LEU A 470 11.49 -1.59 -0.43
N GLU A 471 12.12 -1.57 -1.60
CA GLU A 471 12.52 -2.77 -2.38
C GLU A 471 11.38 -3.80 -2.66
N GLY A 472 10.11 -3.43 -2.48
CA GLY A 472 8.96 -4.33 -2.64
C GLY A 472 8.49 -5.02 -1.34
N LYS A 473 8.94 -4.51 -0.17
CA LYS A 473 8.40 -4.87 1.15
C LYS A 473 7.89 -3.62 1.88
N TRP A 474 6.82 -3.79 2.64
CA TRP A 474 6.15 -2.72 3.38
C TRP A 474 6.64 -2.62 4.83
N TYR A 475 6.73 -1.37 5.31
CA TYR A 475 7.18 -1.02 6.65
C TYR A 475 6.27 0.08 7.22
N HIS A 476 6.00 0.06 8.51
CA HIS A 476 5.26 1.12 9.19
C HIS A 476 6.16 2.33 9.44
N VAL A 477 5.58 3.51 9.26
CA VAL A 477 6.16 4.80 9.60
C VAL A 477 5.11 5.65 10.30
N ASP A 478 5.36 6.02 11.55
CA ASP A 478 4.47 6.87 12.35
C ASP A 478 5.29 8.03 12.93
N VAL A 479 5.20 9.19 12.28
CA VAL A 479 6.06 10.35 12.61
C VAL A 479 5.61 11.04 13.89
N THR A 480 4.31 10.97 14.21
CA THR A 480 3.70 11.68 15.34
C THR A 480 4.34 11.32 16.68
N TRP A 481 4.73 10.06 16.85
CA TRP A 481 5.25 9.55 18.13
C TRP A 481 6.75 9.75 18.35
N ASP A 482 7.49 10.18 17.33
CA ASP A 482 8.87 10.69 17.44
C ASP A 482 8.97 12.22 17.15
N ALA A 483 7.83 12.91 17.01
CA ALA A 483 7.79 14.34 16.68
C ALA A 483 8.13 15.22 17.90
N ASN A 484 9.05 16.17 17.71
CA ASN A 484 9.53 17.12 18.71
C ASN A 484 9.94 16.47 20.07
N THR A 485 10.44 15.22 20.04
CA THR A 485 10.89 14.52 21.25
C THR A 485 12.15 15.15 21.85
N GLU A 486 11.97 16.02 22.84
CA GLU A 486 13.03 16.49 23.72
C GLU A 486 13.37 15.40 24.75
N PHE A 487 14.62 14.92 24.74
CA PHE A 487 15.13 14.06 25.80
C PHE A 487 16.40 14.63 26.43
N THR A 488 16.61 14.36 27.72
CA THR A 488 17.76 14.88 28.47
C THR A 488 18.97 13.97 28.31
N LYS A 489 20.01 14.43 27.59
CA LYS A 489 21.29 13.74 27.47
C LYS A 489 22.35 14.50 28.28
N TYR A 490 22.92 13.87 29.30
CA TYR A 490 23.90 14.48 30.22
C TYR A 490 23.43 15.82 30.82
N GLY A 491 22.19 15.88 31.32
CA GLY A 491 21.59 17.09 31.89
C GLY A 491 21.15 18.16 30.88
N LYS A 492 21.51 18.04 29.59
CA LYS A 492 21.07 18.97 28.54
C LYS A 492 19.85 18.40 27.80
N LYS A 493 18.81 19.22 27.61
CA LYS A 493 17.73 18.93 26.66
C LYS A 493 18.31 18.86 25.25
N THR A 494 18.11 17.74 24.57
CA THR A 494 18.45 17.55 23.16
C THR A 494 17.21 17.11 22.39
N ARG A 495 16.86 17.83 21.32
CA ARG A 495 15.89 17.35 20.33
C ARG A 495 16.61 16.39 19.39
N ALA A 496 16.19 15.14 19.39
CA ALA A 496 16.57 14.18 18.37
C ALA A 496 15.45 13.16 18.17
N THR A 497 15.17 12.85 16.92
CA THR A 497 14.23 11.82 16.48
C THR A 497 14.62 10.47 17.08
N SER A 498 13.69 9.76 17.73
CA SER A 498 14.03 8.52 18.44
C SER A 498 14.07 7.29 17.53
N TYR A 499 13.36 7.32 16.40
CA TYR A 499 13.19 6.25 15.40
C TYR A 499 12.52 4.97 15.91
N THR A 500 11.85 5.04 17.07
CA THR A 500 11.05 3.90 17.58
C THR A 500 9.76 3.65 16.79
N TYR A 501 9.44 4.51 15.84
CA TYR A 501 8.31 4.38 14.93
C TYR A 501 8.70 4.53 13.44
N PHE A 502 10.00 4.42 13.12
CA PHE A 502 10.50 4.54 11.75
C PHE A 502 10.95 3.20 11.18
N LEU A 503 10.29 2.78 10.08
CA LEU A 503 10.50 1.51 9.39
C LEU A 503 10.43 0.32 10.34
N VAL A 504 9.25 0.10 10.91
CA VAL A 504 8.99 -0.98 11.88
C VAL A 504 7.94 -1.97 11.34
N ASN A 505 7.81 -3.16 11.93
CA ASN A 505 6.84 -4.18 11.46
C ASN A 505 5.53 -4.20 12.30
N ASP A 506 4.58 -5.07 11.94
CA ASP A 506 3.32 -5.27 12.69
C ASP A 506 3.56 -5.52 14.20
N ASN A 507 4.56 -6.34 14.54
CA ASN A 507 4.85 -6.75 15.92
C ASN A 507 5.45 -5.60 16.75
N ASP A 508 6.21 -4.72 16.11
CA ASP A 508 6.80 -3.54 16.74
C ASP A 508 5.74 -2.44 17.00
N ILE A 509 4.76 -2.25 16.11
CA ILE A 509 3.80 -1.12 16.19
C ILE A 509 2.45 -1.48 16.81
N SER A 510 2.11 -2.77 16.91
CA SER A 510 0.91 -3.26 17.59
C SER A 510 0.79 -3.02 19.10
N PRO A 511 1.83 -2.74 19.92
CA PRO A 511 1.66 -2.43 21.33
C PRO A 511 0.68 -1.27 21.59
N GLY A 512 -0.49 -1.60 22.16
CA GLY A 512 -1.58 -0.64 22.40
C GLY A 512 -2.43 -0.25 21.19
N ARG A 513 -2.10 -0.72 19.98
CA ARG A 513 -2.84 -0.43 18.73
C ARG A 513 -3.64 -1.64 18.24
N LYS A 514 -4.83 -1.38 17.68
CA LYS A 514 -5.67 -2.34 16.97
C LYS A 514 -5.93 -1.81 15.56
N PHE A 515 -5.39 -2.47 14.54
CA PHE A 515 -5.57 -2.12 13.13
C PHE A 515 -5.77 -3.38 12.29
N ASN A 516 -6.44 -3.22 11.14
CA ASN A 516 -6.50 -4.26 10.12
C ASN A 516 -5.46 -3.95 9.04
N ASN A 517 -4.37 -4.71 9.00
CA ASN A 517 -3.37 -4.57 7.94
C ASN A 517 -3.83 -5.32 6.69
N TYR A 518 -4.17 -4.58 5.64
CA TYR A 518 -4.56 -5.13 4.34
C TYR A 518 -3.35 -5.54 3.46
N ILE A 519 -2.12 -5.29 3.92
CA ILE A 519 -0.91 -5.84 3.30
C ILE A 519 -0.71 -7.28 3.81
N PRO A 520 -0.55 -8.28 2.92
CA PRO A 520 -0.20 -9.63 3.31
C PRO A 520 1.09 -9.68 4.15
N LYS A 521 1.12 -10.46 5.24
CA LYS A 521 2.29 -10.56 6.13
C LYS A 521 3.58 -10.97 5.42
N SER A 522 3.49 -11.74 4.33
CA SER A 522 4.63 -12.10 3.46
C SER A 522 5.27 -10.90 2.76
N LEU A 523 4.56 -9.77 2.62
CA LEU A 523 5.07 -8.52 2.07
C LEU A 523 5.57 -7.53 3.12
N MET A 524 5.40 -7.80 4.42
CA MET A 524 6.03 -6.98 5.47
C MET A 524 7.54 -7.23 5.51
N GLY A 525 8.34 -6.21 5.83
CA GLY A 525 9.79 -6.23 5.66
C GLY A 525 10.61 -6.31 6.95
N GLU A 526 11.71 -7.07 6.90
CA GLU A 526 12.71 -7.16 7.99
C GLU A 526 14.06 -6.47 7.65
N LYS A 527 14.38 -6.26 6.36
CA LYS A 527 15.68 -5.69 5.90
C LYS A 527 15.92 -4.28 6.47
N TYR A 528 14.92 -3.40 6.34
CA TYR A 528 14.95 -2.04 6.90
C TYR A 528 14.32 -1.92 8.29
N ARG A 529 13.90 -3.03 8.90
CA ARG A 529 13.25 -3.00 10.21
C ARG A 529 14.20 -2.41 11.25
N GLY A 530 13.77 -1.31 11.87
CA GLY A 530 14.52 -0.52 12.83
C GLY A 530 15.79 0.11 12.25
N PHE A 531 15.74 0.64 11.03
CA PHE A 531 16.92 1.12 10.28
C PHE A 531 17.85 2.09 11.04
N GLN A 532 17.36 2.83 12.03
CA GLN A 532 18.17 3.76 12.87
C GLN A 532 18.21 3.34 14.36
N LEU A 533 17.86 2.09 14.67
CA LEU A 533 17.93 1.51 16.02
C LEU A 533 19.21 0.65 16.15
N GLU A 534 20.32 1.31 16.51
CA GLU A 534 21.60 0.64 16.74
C GLU A 534 21.45 -0.50 17.76
N GLY A 535 21.94 -1.69 17.40
CA GLY A 535 21.87 -2.88 18.25
C GLY A 535 20.52 -3.60 18.28
N LEU A 536 19.59 -3.32 17.36
CA LEU A 536 18.32 -4.07 17.26
C LEU A 536 18.57 -5.55 16.90
N ILE A 537 18.12 -6.46 17.77
CA ILE A 537 18.07 -7.90 17.50
C ILE A 537 16.85 -8.22 16.61
N LYS A 538 17.08 -8.90 15.50
CA LYS A 538 16.03 -9.53 14.66
C LYS A 538 16.26 -11.05 14.48
N SER A 539 17.48 -11.53 14.69
CA SER A 539 17.95 -12.89 14.45
C SER A 539 19.09 -13.31 15.38
N GLU A 540 19.48 -14.60 15.36
CA GLU A 540 20.70 -15.08 16.03
C GLU A 540 21.96 -14.36 15.53
N GLU A 541 22.03 -14.08 14.22
CA GLU A 541 23.16 -13.41 13.57
C GLU A 541 23.37 -12.01 14.15
N ASP A 542 22.29 -11.25 14.40
CA ASP A 542 22.37 -9.92 15.02
C ASP A 542 22.95 -10.00 16.44
N ILE A 543 22.51 -10.97 17.27
CA ILE A 543 23.03 -11.13 18.63
C ILE A 543 24.54 -11.43 18.58
N ARG A 544 24.94 -12.42 17.77
CA ARG A 544 26.35 -12.83 17.62
C ARG A 544 27.21 -11.67 17.16
N LYS A 545 26.72 -10.90 16.18
CA LYS A 545 27.37 -9.70 15.63
C LYS A 545 27.51 -8.57 16.65
N ILE A 546 26.45 -8.27 17.40
CA ILE A 546 26.46 -7.21 18.42
C ILE A 546 27.40 -7.57 19.57
N VAL A 547 27.47 -8.85 19.98
CA VAL A 547 28.44 -9.33 20.98
C VAL A 547 29.86 -9.21 20.44
N GLU A 548 30.17 -9.75 19.27
CA GLU A 548 31.50 -9.65 18.64
C GLU A 548 31.97 -8.19 18.53
N MET A 549 31.10 -7.29 18.05
CA MET A 549 31.37 -5.86 17.91
C MET A 549 31.66 -5.19 19.25
N GLN A 550 30.74 -5.30 20.20
CA GLN A 550 30.84 -4.54 21.44
C GLN A 550 31.88 -5.10 22.41
N VAL A 551 32.09 -6.42 22.45
CA VAL A 551 33.12 -7.02 23.30
C VAL A 551 34.51 -6.66 22.76
N SER A 552 34.74 -6.76 21.44
CA SER A 552 36.02 -6.38 20.82
C SER A 552 36.36 -4.90 21.04
N ALA A 553 35.35 -4.02 21.03
CA ALA A 553 35.53 -2.59 21.31
C ALA A 553 35.78 -2.26 22.80
N LYS A 554 35.65 -3.22 23.73
CA LYS A 554 35.61 -2.98 25.19
C LYS A 554 36.65 -3.77 25.99
N TYR A 555 37.67 -4.35 25.36
CA TYR A 555 38.79 -5.02 26.06
C TYR A 555 39.36 -4.16 27.20
N ASN A 556 39.66 -2.88 26.92
CA ASN A 556 40.29 -1.94 27.85
C ASN A 556 39.30 -0.91 28.44
N SER A 557 37.98 -1.16 28.39
CA SER A 557 36.96 -0.27 28.97
C SER A 557 36.45 -0.82 30.31
N ASP A 558 36.25 0.04 31.31
CA ASP A 558 35.63 -0.34 32.59
C ASP A 558 34.16 -0.77 32.43
N SER A 559 33.49 -0.28 31.37
CA SER A 559 32.09 -0.58 31.10
C SER A 559 31.90 -1.93 30.40
N LYS A 560 32.03 -3.02 31.17
CA LYS A 560 31.85 -4.41 30.71
C LYS A 560 30.38 -4.80 30.48
N PHE A 561 29.64 -4.03 29.67
CA PHE A 561 28.27 -4.33 29.26
C PHE A 561 28.12 -4.45 27.74
N VAL A 562 27.45 -5.49 27.25
CA VAL A 562 26.86 -5.53 25.90
C VAL A 562 25.45 -4.95 25.99
N SER A 563 25.08 -4.07 25.07
CA SER A 563 23.75 -3.45 24.99
C SER A 563 23.05 -3.81 23.69
N PHE A 564 21.80 -4.25 23.76
CA PHE A 564 20.95 -4.62 22.65
C PHE A 564 19.65 -3.81 22.68
N VAL A 565 19.00 -3.67 21.54
CA VAL A 565 17.62 -3.18 21.41
C VAL A 565 16.73 -4.35 20.98
N THR A 566 15.52 -4.46 21.52
CA THR A 566 14.54 -5.49 21.13
C THR A 566 13.14 -4.89 21.05
N GLY A 567 12.24 -5.50 20.27
CA GLY A 567 10.81 -5.18 20.38
C GLY A 567 10.26 -5.53 21.77
N ASN A 568 9.16 -4.90 22.19
CA ASN A 568 8.54 -5.14 23.50
C ASN A 568 8.07 -6.59 23.73
N SER A 569 7.87 -7.37 22.65
CA SER A 569 7.46 -8.79 22.69
C SER A 569 8.62 -9.78 22.77
N PHE A 570 9.88 -9.34 22.77
CA PHE A 570 11.04 -10.23 22.85
C PHE A 570 11.19 -10.84 24.24
N THR A 571 11.33 -12.16 24.30
CA THR A 571 11.45 -12.96 25.54
C THR A 571 12.65 -13.92 25.56
N ASP A 572 13.34 -14.16 24.44
CA ASP A 572 14.41 -15.16 24.35
C ASP A 572 15.75 -14.66 24.91
N HIS A 573 15.76 -14.53 26.23
CA HIS A 573 16.91 -14.15 27.01
C HIS A 573 17.96 -15.26 27.08
N ALA A 574 17.53 -16.53 27.11
CA ALA A 574 18.41 -17.69 27.15
C ALA A 574 19.30 -17.77 25.89
N MET A 575 18.77 -17.43 24.72
CA MET A 575 19.54 -17.30 23.49
C MET A 575 20.64 -16.22 23.59
N VAL A 576 20.32 -15.04 24.13
CA VAL A 576 21.30 -13.95 24.32
C VAL A 576 22.39 -14.35 25.32
N GLU A 577 21.98 -14.94 26.44
CA GLU A 577 22.87 -15.37 27.53
C GLU A 577 23.79 -16.52 27.07
N ARG A 578 23.26 -17.50 26.31
CA ARG A 578 24.05 -18.54 25.62
C ARG A 578 25.09 -17.95 24.67
N ILE A 579 24.69 -17.03 23.80
CA ILE A 579 25.59 -16.47 22.78
C ILE A 579 26.70 -15.63 23.43
N ILE A 580 26.41 -14.91 24.53
CA ILE A 580 27.43 -14.26 25.34
C ILE A 580 28.42 -15.32 25.88
N LYS A 581 27.93 -16.41 26.49
CA LYS A 581 28.78 -17.49 27.02
C LYS A 581 29.69 -18.11 25.95
N GLU A 582 29.14 -18.47 24.79
CA GLU A 582 29.90 -19.01 23.66
C GLU A 582 31.03 -18.05 23.23
N LYS A 583 30.66 -16.77 23.00
CA LYS A 583 31.59 -15.75 22.48
C LYS A 583 32.65 -15.35 23.52
N THR A 584 32.29 -15.04 24.77
CA THR A 584 33.23 -14.52 25.78
C THR A 584 33.89 -15.59 26.65
N GLY A 585 33.31 -16.79 26.77
CA GLY A 585 33.80 -17.87 27.63
C GLY A 585 33.23 -17.89 29.05
N HIS A 586 32.42 -16.89 29.43
CA HIS A 586 31.76 -16.83 30.74
C HIS A 586 30.27 -16.54 30.59
N ASP A 587 29.46 -17.07 31.50
CA ASP A 587 28.04 -16.75 31.59
C ASP A 587 27.79 -15.24 31.67
N ALA A 588 26.67 -14.80 31.09
CA ALA A 588 26.23 -13.42 31.20
C ALA A 588 25.90 -13.08 32.66
N GLY A 589 26.44 -11.96 33.14
CA GLY A 589 26.19 -11.47 34.50
C GLY A 589 24.94 -10.61 34.59
N GLU A 590 25.00 -9.61 35.47
CA GLU A 590 23.93 -8.67 35.76
C GLU A 590 23.22 -8.12 34.51
N LYS A 591 21.88 -8.19 34.55
CA LYS A 591 20.98 -7.84 33.45
C LYS A 591 20.15 -6.63 33.82
N HIS A 592 20.23 -5.56 33.03
CA HIS A 592 19.35 -4.39 33.14
C HIS A 592 18.40 -4.32 31.94
N THR A 593 17.16 -3.88 32.17
CA THR A 593 16.18 -3.60 31.11
C THR A 593 15.71 -2.16 31.22
N GLY A 594 15.88 -1.38 30.17
CA GLY A 594 15.25 -0.06 30.00
C GLY A 594 14.14 -0.13 28.95
N TYR A 595 13.13 0.72 29.07
CA TYR A 595 12.04 0.84 28.08
C TYR A 595 12.25 2.07 27.19
N ARG A 596 11.90 1.94 25.92
CA ARG A 596 12.05 2.99 24.90
C ARG A 596 10.89 2.89 23.90
N ASN A 597 9.74 3.44 24.30
CA ASN A 597 8.47 3.35 23.56
C ASN A 597 8.13 1.89 23.24
N ASN A 598 8.05 1.54 21.95
CA ASN A 598 7.73 0.18 21.47
C ASN A 598 8.90 -0.82 21.60
N PHE A 599 10.10 -0.34 21.95
CA PHE A 599 11.31 -1.13 22.10
C PHE A 599 11.82 -1.17 23.55
N ARG A 600 12.73 -2.09 23.83
CA ARG A 600 13.46 -2.24 25.09
C ARG A 600 14.95 -2.18 24.82
N THR A 601 15.72 -1.65 25.76
CA THR A 601 17.17 -1.76 25.79
C THR A 601 17.55 -2.83 26.81
N LEU A 602 18.09 -3.95 26.35
CA LEU A 602 18.65 -4.99 27.22
C LEU A 602 20.14 -4.73 27.38
N LYS A 603 20.64 -4.76 28.62
CA LYS A 603 22.07 -4.70 28.92
C LYS A 603 22.47 -5.92 29.72
N TYR A 604 23.57 -6.55 29.31
CA TYR A 604 24.14 -7.71 29.97
C TYR A 604 25.60 -7.43 30.33
N LYS A 605 25.94 -7.58 31.62
CA LYS A 605 27.32 -7.56 32.08
C LYS A 605 28.05 -8.79 31.52
N PHE A 606 29.28 -8.61 31.06
CA PHE A 606 30.08 -9.72 30.54
C PHE A 606 31.45 -9.78 31.23
N SER A 607 31.95 -11.00 31.42
CA SER A 607 33.37 -11.27 31.60
C SER A 607 33.90 -11.93 30.32
N ILE A 608 35.17 -11.71 29.99
CA ILE A 608 35.86 -12.46 28.92
C ILE A 608 36.88 -13.37 29.59
N ASP A 609 36.94 -14.63 29.17
CA ASP A 609 38.03 -15.53 29.55
C ASP A 609 39.37 -14.93 29.12
N SER A 610 40.29 -14.83 30.07
CA SER A 610 41.66 -14.39 29.85
C SER A 610 42.35 -15.10 28.67
N SER A 611 42.07 -16.39 28.43
CA SER A 611 42.64 -17.13 27.29
C SER A 611 42.33 -16.48 25.93
N LYS A 612 41.17 -15.82 25.82
CA LYS A 612 40.69 -15.14 24.61
C LYS A 612 41.24 -13.72 24.44
N ILE A 613 41.92 -13.15 25.44
CA ILE A 613 42.42 -11.75 25.40
C ILE A 613 43.89 -11.56 25.82
N ASN A 614 44.53 -12.54 26.45
CA ASN A 614 45.95 -12.45 26.84
C ASN A 614 46.89 -12.33 25.63
N ASN A 615 46.48 -12.84 24.45
CA ASN A 615 47.24 -12.82 23.20
C ASN A 615 46.41 -12.25 22.04
N ILE A 616 45.91 -11.01 22.16
CA ILE A 616 45.14 -10.35 21.08
C ILE A 616 46.00 -10.24 19.82
N LYS A 617 45.63 -10.99 18.77
CA LYS A 617 46.33 -10.96 17.48
C LYS A 617 46.01 -9.67 16.75
N THR A 618 47.03 -8.83 16.53
CA THR A 618 46.91 -7.64 15.69
C THR A 618 47.12 -8.01 14.24
N ILE A 619 46.11 -7.80 13.40
CA ILE A 619 46.12 -8.10 11.97
C ILE A 619 46.02 -6.79 11.19
N GLN A 620 46.89 -6.62 10.19
CA GLN A 620 46.78 -5.54 9.20
C GLN A 620 45.85 -6.03 8.07
N LEU A 621 44.80 -5.26 7.78
CA LEU A 621 43.85 -5.53 6.70
C LEU A 621 44.05 -4.52 5.57
N LYS A 622 44.06 -5.00 4.33
CA LYS A 622 43.87 -4.16 3.15
C LYS A 622 42.44 -4.30 2.65
N ALA A 623 41.75 -3.17 2.49
CA ALA A 623 40.40 -3.13 1.94
C ALA A 623 40.41 -2.41 0.58
N ASP A 624 39.92 -3.07 -0.46
CA ASP A 624 39.90 -2.57 -1.85
C ASP A 624 38.50 -2.69 -2.46
N ASN A 625 38.14 -1.77 -3.36
CA ASN A 625 37.03 -1.98 -4.29
C ASN A 625 37.34 -3.18 -5.21
N PHE A 626 36.38 -4.08 -5.39
CA PHE A 626 36.54 -5.28 -6.20
C PHE A 626 35.31 -5.56 -7.07
N LYS A 627 35.52 -6.30 -8.16
CA LYS A 627 34.49 -6.66 -9.14
C LYS A 627 34.68 -8.10 -9.60
N ASN A 628 33.59 -8.84 -9.79
CA ASN A 628 33.60 -10.16 -10.42
C ASN A 628 32.25 -10.43 -11.12
N ASP A 629 32.05 -11.64 -11.65
CA ASP A 629 30.86 -11.95 -12.46
C ASP A 629 29.54 -12.05 -11.68
N LYS A 630 29.59 -11.93 -10.36
CA LYS A 630 28.41 -11.83 -9.50
C LYS A 630 28.05 -10.36 -9.16
N SER A 631 29.04 -9.47 -9.01
CA SER A 631 28.81 -8.04 -8.67
C SER A 631 30.02 -7.14 -8.95
N ASP A 632 29.74 -5.89 -9.31
CA ASP A 632 30.68 -4.75 -9.35
C ASP A 632 30.78 -4.01 -7.99
N TYR A 633 29.92 -4.38 -7.03
CA TYR A 633 29.76 -3.76 -5.71
C TYR A 633 30.28 -4.69 -4.62
N ILE A 634 31.60 -4.87 -4.57
CA ILE A 634 32.28 -5.74 -3.61
C ILE A 634 33.42 -4.98 -2.93
N ILE A 635 33.57 -5.14 -1.62
CA ILE A 635 34.83 -4.85 -0.91
C ILE A 635 35.61 -6.16 -0.80
N LYS A 636 36.84 -6.19 -1.32
CA LYS A 636 37.80 -7.26 -1.03
C LYS A 636 38.56 -6.90 0.25
N VAL A 637 38.48 -7.77 1.25
CA VAL A 637 39.24 -7.67 2.51
C VAL A 637 40.35 -8.72 2.47
N SER A 638 41.60 -8.25 2.47
CA SER A 638 42.82 -9.06 2.32
C SER A 638 43.74 -8.89 3.52
N GLY A 639 44.58 -9.88 3.83
CA GLY A 639 45.50 -9.83 4.97
C GLY A 639 46.26 -11.13 5.20
N VAL A 640 47.28 -11.09 6.06
CA VAL A 640 48.05 -12.28 6.48
C VAL A 640 47.37 -12.93 7.69
N ASP A 641 47.35 -14.27 7.72
CA ASP A 641 46.78 -15.10 8.80
C ASP A 641 45.37 -14.69 9.24
N LEU A 642 44.52 -14.35 8.26
CA LEU A 642 43.13 -13.95 8.50
C LEU A 642 42.34 -15.05 9.22
N PRO A 643 41.68 -14.76 10.35
CA PRO A 643 40.74 -15.69 10.95
C PRO A 643 39.49 -15.87 10.07
N THR A 644 38.69 -16.89 10.34
CA THR A 644 37.37 -17.06 9.69
C THR A 644 36.50 -15.82 9.94
N LEU A 645 36.21 -15.05 8.89
CA LEU A 645 35.32 -13.90 8.93
C LEU A 645 33.96 -14.25 8.31
N THR A 646 32.88 -13.82 8.97
CA THR A 646 31.50 -13.95 8.47
C THR A 646 30.80 -12.59 8.56
N LYS A 647 29.50 -12.54 8.21
CA LYS A 647 28.66 -11.36 8.48
C LYS A 647 28.65 -10.94 9.96
N GLU A 648 28.91 -11.85 10.90
CA GLU A 648 29.02 -11.56 12.33
C GLU A 648 30.24 -10.68 12.68
N ASN A 649 31.25 -10.65 11.82
CA ASN A 649 32.53 -9.97 12.09
C ASN A 649 32.72 -8.69 11.27
N ILE A 650 31.75 -8.30 10.43
CA ILE A 650 31.88 -7.20 9.47
C ILE A 650 30.68 -6.25 9.53
N TRP A 651 30.96 -4.97 9.74
CA TRP A 651 30.00 -3.87 9.57
C TRP A 651 30.41 -2.99 8.38
N VAL A 652 29.41 -2.49 7.64
CA VAL A 652 29.59 -1.49 6.60
C VAL A 652 28.57 -0.38 6.86
N LYS A 653 29.04 0.86 6.94
CA LYS A 653 28.21 2.06 7.02
C LYS A 653 28.17 2.69 5.63
N GLY A 654 26.97 3.03 5.15
CA GLY A 654 26.76 3.62 3.81
C GLY A 654 26.21 2.65 2.76
N ALA A 655 26.19 1.34 3.03
CA ALA A 655 25.57 0.30 2.20
C ALA A 655 25.16 -0.92 3.04
N TYR A 656 24.31 -1.79 2.48
CA TYR A 656 23.91 -3.07 3.07
C TYR A 656 24.88 -4.20 2.69
N ILE A 657 25.12 -5.15 3.60
CA ILE A 657 25.90 -6.37 3.32
C ILE A 657 24.94 -7.49 2.91
N GLU A 658 24.91 -7.84 1.62
CA GLU A 658 24.12 -8.98 1.12
C GLU A 658 24.75 -10.31 1.53
N LYS A 659 26.08 -10.46 1.36
CA LYS A 659 26.84 -11.65 1.79
C LYS A 659 28.32 -11.36 2.02
N VAL A 660 28.97 -12.28 2.73
CA VAL A 660 30.43 -12.41 2.83
C VAL A 660 30.76 -13.81 2.33
N GLU A 661 31.68 -13.95 1.38
CA GLU A 661 32.21 -15.25 0.94
C GLU A 661 33.75 -15.23 0.98
N GLN A 662 34.36 -16.37 1.35
CA GLN A 662 35.81 -16.53 1.31
C GLN A 662 36.27 -16.82 -0.13
N SER A 663 37.41 -16.29 -0.53
CA SER A 663 37.99 -16.37 -1.87
C SER A 663 39.50 -16.58 -1.77
N GLY A 664 39.91 -17.84 -1.54
CA GLY A 664 41.28 -18.15 -1.15
C GLY A 664 41.55 -17.71 0.29
N ASN A 665 42.58 -16.89 0.50
CA ASN A 665 42.89 -16.33 1.82
C ASN A 665 42.05 -15.07 2.14
N ASP A 666 41.44 -14.46 1.12
CA ASP A 666 40.74 -13.17 1.22
C ASP A 666 39.22 -13.33 1.38
N TYR A 667 38.52 -12.26 1.75
CA TYR A 667 37.06 -12.23 1.87
C TYR A 667 36.43 -11.20 0.94
N LEU A 668 35.31 -11.56 0.32
CA LEU A 668 34.52 -10.71 -0.56
C LEU A 668 33.21 -10.31 0.12
N VAL A 669 33.08 -9.02 0.45
CA VAL A 669 31.89 -8.43 1.09
C VAL A 669 31.03 -7.78 0.01
N TYR A 670 29.87 -8.37 -0.27
CA TYR A 670 28.95 -7.94 -1.32
C TYR A 670 27.99 -6.88 -0.80
N LEU A 671 27.87 -5.77 -1.55
CA LEU A 671 27.09 -4.60 -1.15
C LEU A 671 25.83 -4.40 -2.01
N SER A 672 24.77 -3.92 -1.37
CA SER A 672 23.56 -3.40 -2.01
C SER A 672 23.07 -2.13 -1.30
N ASN A 673 22.01 -1.51 -1.84
CA ASN A 673 21.29 -0.38 -1.24
C ASN A 673 22.23 0.61 -0.52
N PHE A 674 23.08 1.24 -1.32
CA PHE A 674 23.95 2.33 -0.88
C PHE A 674 23.11 3.54 -0.46
N ASN A 675 23.68 4.48 0.31
CA ASN A 675 22.98 5.70 0.70
C ASN A 675 22.56 6.56 -0.50
N ASN A 676 23.33 6.53 -1.59
CA ASN A 676 23.07 7.29 -2.80
C ASN A 676 23.56 6.57 -4.07
N PHE A 677 23.07 7.06 -5.21
CA PHE A 677 23.56 6.75 -6.55
C PHE A 677 24.65 7.75 -6.98
N GLY A 678 25.40 7.41 -8.03
CA GLY A 678 26.66 8.07 -8.36
C GLY A 678 27.75 7.72 -7.34
N GLN A 679 28.66 8.65 -7.06
CA GLN A 679 29.73 8.48 -6.08
C GLN A 679 29.16 8.30 -4.66
N SER A 680 29.19 7.08 -4.12
CA SER A 680 28.75 6.76 -2.75
C SER A 680 29.92 6.21 -1.94
N ASP A 681 30.22 6.86 -0.80
CA ASP A 681 31.21 6.39 0.15
C ASP A 681 30.63 5.31 1.08
N VAL A 682 31.44 4.31 1.41
CA VAL A 682 31.17 3.34 2.48
C VAL A 682 32.35 3.22 3.43
N GLU A 683 32.06 3.03 4.72
CA GLU A 683 33.04 2.88 5.79
C GLU A 683 33.00 1.43 6.31
N LEU A 684 34.11 0.71 6.21
CA LEU A 684 34.25 -0.68 6.67
C LEU A 684 34.65 -0.72 8.14
N SER A 685 34.16 -1.71 8.89
CA SER A 685 34.71 -2.07 10.21
C SER A 685 34.69 -3.59 10.40
N VAL A 686 35.82 -4.15 10.84
CA VAL A 686 35.99 -5.58 11.07
C VAL A 686 36.33 -5.82 12.54
N TYR A 687 35.69 -6.80 13.17
CA TYR A 687 35.83 -7.09 14.60
C TYR A 687 35.63 -8.58 14.90
N LYS A 688 36.45 -9.12 15.81
CA LYS A 688 36.39 -10.51 16.25
C LYS A 688 37.07 -10.62 17.62
N ILE A 689 36.43 -11.32 18.55
CA ILE A 689 36.99 -11.52 19.90
C ILE A 689 38.32 -12.28 19.80
N GLY A 690 39.35 -11.76 20.47
CA GLY A 690 40.74 -12.23 20.40
C GLY A 690 41.58 -11.61 19.29
N TYR A 691 41.01 -10.72 18.47
CA TYR A 691 41.71 -10.02 17.39
C TYR A 691 41.59 -8.50 17.54
N LYS A 692 42.58 -7.79 16.98
CA LYS A 692 42.55 -6.35 16.72
C LYS A 692 42.85 -6.15 15.23
N PHE A 693 41.91 -5.54 14.52
CA PHE A 693 42.10 -5.22 13.11
C PHE A 693 42.50 -3.75 12.96
N ASN A 694 43.65 -3.53 12.34
CA ASN A 694 44.03 -2.25 11.77
C ASN A 694 43.70 -2.32 10.27
N VAL A 695 43.28 -1.23 9.63
CA VAL A 695 42.90 -1.24 8.20
C VAL A 695 43.69 -0.17 7.44
N ASP A 696 44.49 -0.61 6.47
CA ASP A 696 45.12 0.28 5.50
C ASP A 696 44.03 0.89 4.62
N ASN A 697 44.14 2.20 4.33
CA ASN A 697 43.06 3.05 3.81
C ASN A 697 41.86 3.21 4.77
N LEU A 698 42.14 3.28 6.08
CA LEU A 698 41.19 3.62 7.16
C LEU A 698 40.36 4.88 6.83
N GLY A 699 39.08 4.69 6.51
CA GLY A 699 38.16 5.79 6.25
C GLY A 699 37.01 5.38 5.33
N LYS A 700 37.21 5.51 4.02
CA LYS A 700 36.16 5.47 3.00
C LYS A 700 36.58 4.74 1.74
N LEU A 701 35.74 3.84 1.27
CA LEU A 701 35.78 3.25 -0.06
C LEU A 701 34.64 3.85 -0.88
N SER A 702 34.94 4.50 -2.01
CA SER A 702 33.92 5.11 -2.87
C SER A 702 33.52 4.18 -4.00
N PHE A 703 32.22 4.08 -4.29
CA PHE A 703 31.68 3.29 -5.40
C PHE A 703 30.89 4.18 -6.38
N ASP A 704 30.99 3.91 -7.67
CA ASP A 704 30.13 4.47 -8.72
C ASP A 704 28.84 3.64 -8.82
N VAL A 705 27.84 4.03 -8.03
CA VAL A 705 26.59 3.26 -7.82
C VAL A 705 25.55 3.66 -8.87
N LYS A 706 25.28 2.75 -9.80
CA LYS A 706 24.37 2.97 -10.94
C LYS A 706 23.00 2.39 -10.65
N ARG A 707 21.97 2.95 -11.26
CA ARG A 707 20.58 2.48 -11.21
C ARG A 707 20.10 2.20 -12.62
N HIS A 708 19.31 1.14 -12.82
CA HIS A 708 18.58 0.97 -14.08
C HIS A 708 17.58 2.11 -14.30
N ASN A 709 17.40 2.51 -15.56
CA ASN A 709 16.37 3.47 -15.95
C ASN A 709 14.96 2.96 -15.58
N LYS A 710 14.07 3.89 -15.22
CA LYS A 710 12.65 3.60 -14.94
C LYS A 710 11.97 3.03 -16.21
N PRO A 711 11.30 1.86 -16.14
CA PRO A 711 10.63 1.27 -17.30
C PRO A 711 9.63 2.22 -17.96
N GLN A 712 9.43 2.01 -19.27
CA GLN A 712 8.50 2.76 -20.14
C GLN A 712 7.47 1.80 -20.75
N ALA A 713 7.02 0.84 -19.94
CA ALA A 713 6.00 -0.13 -20.32
C ALA A 713 4.67 0.58 -20.60
N LYS A 714 3.86 0.01 -21.50
CA LYS A 714 2.52 0.49 -21.82
C LYS A 714 1.50 -0.59 -21.54
N PHE A 715 0.35 -0.25 -20.96
CA PHE A 715 -0.81 -1.14 -20.90
C PHE A 715 -1.81 -0.71 -21.97
N ILE A 716 -2.28 -1.64 -22.79
CA ILE A 716 -3.34 -1.42 -23.79
C ILE A 716 -4.51 -2.32 -23.41
N GLY A 717 -5.70 -1.76 -23.16
CA GLY A 717 -6.89 -2.57 -22.91
C GLY A 717 -7.30 -3.39 -24.14
N VAL A 718 -7.99 -4.51 -23.91
CA VAL A 718 -8.55 -5.38 -24.96
C VAL A 718 -10.06 -5.58 -24.76
N ASP A 719 -10.50 -5.66 -23.50
CA ASP A 719 -11.92 -5.67 -23.14
C ASP A 719 -12.15 -4.92 -21.82
N GLU A 720 -13.23 -5.26 -21.14
CA GLU A 720 -13.69 -4.64 -19.90
C GLU A 720 -12.91 -5.10 -18.65
N ASN A 721 -12.07 -6.12 -18.77
CA ASN A 721 -11.35 -6.80 -17.69
C ASN A 721 -9.98 -7.40 -18.12
N SER A 722 -9.55 -7.22 -19.37
CA SER A 722 -8.26 -7.69 -19.89
C SER A 722 -7.50 -6.63 -20.71
N GLY A 723 -6.18 -6.81 -20.82
CA GLY A 723 -5.33 -6.01 -21.71
C GLY A 723 -3.91 -6.57 -21.86
N ILE A 724 -3.14 -5.98 -22.76
CA ILE A 724 -1.77 -6.38 -23.08
C ILE A 724 -0.79 -5.35 -22.49
N LEU A 725 0.19 -5.84 -21.73
CA LEU A 725 1.32 -5.05 -21.26
C LEU A 725 2.48 -5.19 -22.28
N GLN A 726 3.03 -4.07 -22.75
CA GLN A 726 4.01 -3.96 -23.83
C GLN A 726 5.21 -3.10 -23.43
N ASN A 727 6.23 -3.01 -24.30
CA ASN A 727 7.53 -2.34 -24.07
C ASN A 727 8.29 -2.95 -22.87
N LEU A 728 8.43 -4.28 -22.87
CA LEU A 728 9.05 -5.04 -21.79
C LEU A 728 10.42 -5.62 -22.20
N ASP A 729 11.39 -5.62 -21.28
CA ASP A 729 12.70 -6.27 -21.47
C ASP A 729 12.84 -7.52 -20.60
N SER A 730 13.69 -8.46 -21.04
CA SER A 730 14.22 -9.50 -20.16
C SER A 730 14.94 -8.88 -18.94
N GLY A 731 14.68 -9.45 -17.76
CA GLY A 731 15.21 -8.93 -16.49
C GLY A 731 14.39 -7.77 -15.90
N MET A 732 13.26 -7.40 -16.50
CA MET A 732 12.19 -6.73 -15.76
C MET A 732 11.40 -7.73 -14.90
N GLU A 733 10.61 -7.20 -13.98
CA GLU A 733 9.58 -7.91 -13.23
C GLU A 733 8.35 -7.00 -13.05
N TYR A 734 7.16 -7.60 -12.95
CA TYR A 734 5.89 -6.91 -12.73
C TYR A 734 5.05 -7.55 -11.63
N ARG A 735 4.07 -6.82 -11.11
CA ARG A 735 2.99 -7.36 -10.27
C ARG A 735 1.70 -6.57 -10.44
N LEU A 736 0.60 -7.14 -9.95
CA LEU A 736 -0.74 -6.55 -10.03
C LEU A 736 -1.26 -6.29 -8.61
N GLY A 737 -1.51 -5.03 -8.24
CA GLY A 737 -1.95 -4.63 -6.91
C GLY A 737 -0.94 -4.98 -5.82
N LEU A 738 -1.28 -6.00 -5.01
CA LEU A 738 -0.44 -6.58 -3.94
C LEU A 738 -0.08 -8.05 -4.21
N ASP A 739 -0.28 -8.53 -5.44
CA ASP A 739 0.16 -9.86 -5.87
C ASP A 739 1.71 -9.92 -5.86
N GLU A 740 2.28 -11.13 -5.87
CA GLU A 740 3.74 -11.30 -5.90
C GLU A 740 4.39 -10.81 -7.21
N TRP A 741 5.67 -10.44 -7.14
CA TRP A 741 6.46 -10.06 -8.31
C TRP A 741 6.71 -11.27 -9.22
N LYS A 742 6.52 -11.06 -10.51
CA LYS A 742 6.62 -12.06 -11.59
C LYS A 742 7.67 -11.60 -12.60
N ASP A 743 8.59 -12.49 -12.92
CA ASP A 743 9.63 -12.24 -13.92
C ASP A 743 9.06 -12.02 -15.31
N ILE A 744 9.72 -11.12 -16.05
CA ILE A 744 9.43 -10.85 -17.46
C ILE A 744 10.49 -11.54 -18.33
N THR A 745 10.01 -12.43 -19.20
CA THR A 745 10.79 -13.18 -20.19
C THR A 745 10.44 -12.83 -21.64
N THR A 746 9.33 -12.10 -21.85
CA THR A 746 8.76 -11.73 -23.15
C THR A 746 8.68 -10.21 -23.31
N ASN A 747 8.60 -9.74 -24.56
CA ASN A 747 8.42 -8.31 -24.88
C ASN A 747 7.00 -7.78 -24.60
N GLN A 748 6.03 -8.68 -24.46
CA GLN A 748 4.65 -8.38 -24.09
C GLN A 748 4.04 -9.50 -23.21
N ILE A 749 3.02 -9.16 -22.42
CA ILE A 749 2.30 -10.07 -21.52
C ILE A 749 0.79 -9.77 -21.58
N GLU A 750 -0.02 -10.80 -21.77
CA GLU A 750 -1.49 -10.71 -21.63
C GLU A 750 -1.89 -10.74 -20.14
N LEU A 751 -2.69 -9.76 -19.72
CA LEU A 751 -3.19 -9.59 -18.35
C LEU A 751 -4.71 -9.82 -18.33
N ASN A 752 -5.11 -11.08 -18.19
CA ASN A 752 -6.51 -11.49 -18.06
C ASN A 752 -7.01 -11.31 -16.62
N GLY A 753 -8.21 -10.77 -16.43
CA GLY A 753 -8.80 -10.53 -15.10
C GLY A 753 -8.09 -9.42 -14.31
N ILE A 754 -7.55 -8.41 -15.01
CA ILE A 754 -6.78 -7.32 -14.41
C ILE A 754 -7.68 -6.31 -13.67
N GLY A 755 -8.86 -6.03 -14.22
CA GLY A 755 -9.69 -4.89 -13.80
C GLY A 755 -8.86 -3.61 -13.67
N THR A 756 -9.19 -2.78 -12.67
CA THR A 756 -8.44 -1.56 -12.36
C THR A 756 -7.27 -1.80 -11.37
N LYS A 757 -6.72 -3.03 -11.27
CA LYS A 757 -5.53 -3.30 -10.45
C LYS A 757 -4.34 -2.46 -10.93
N LEU A 758 -3.71 -1.75 -9.98
CA LEU A 758 -2.44 -1.05 -10.18
C LEU A 758 -1.36 -2.01 -10.69
N ILE A 759 -0.77 -1.75 -11.85
CA ILE A 759 0.37 -2.53 -12.37
C ILE A 759 1.66 -1.85 -11.88
N SER A 760 2.51 -2.58 -11.15
CA SER A 760 3.85 -2.13 -10.76
C SER A 760 4.90 -2.87 -11.57
N ILE A 761 5.89 -2.16 -12.12
CA ILE A 761 6.92 -2.73 -13.02
C ILE A 761 8.28 -2.13 -12.66
N ARG A 762 9.34 -2.94 -12.61
CA ARG A 762 10.72 -2.46 -12.41
C ARG A 762 11.73 -3.33 -13.15
N LYS A 763 12.92 -2.79 -13.43
CA LYS A 763 14.07 -3.57 -13.90
C LYS A 763 14.89 -4.03 -12.69
N LYS A 764 15.20 -5.33 -12.62
CA LYS A 764 15.88 -5.95 -11.47
C LYS A 764 17.33 -5.48 -11.35
N SER A 765 17.90 -5.57 -10.15
CA SER A 765 19.34 -5.37 -9.95
C SER A 765 20.14 -6.36 -10.80
N SER A 766 21.27 -5.91 -11.33
CA SER A 766 22.24 -6.70 -12.10
C SER A 766 23.65 -6.54 -11.51
N LYS A 767 24.63 -7.29 -12.03
CA LYS A 767 26.05 -7.22 -11.64
C LYS A 767 26.55 -5.78 -11.44
N SER A 768 26.19 -4.87 -12.35
CA SER A 768 26.73 -3.50 -12.43
C SER A 768 25.72 -2.38 -12.20
N MET A 769 24.47 -2.67 -11.82
CA MET A 769 23.43 -1.66 -11.55
C MET A 769 22.41 -2.12 -10.50
N MET A 770 22.00 -1.21 -9.61
CA MET A 770 20.85 -1.38 -8.72
C MET A 770 19.52 -1.35 -9.50
N ALA A 771 18.49 -1.99 -8.95
CA ALA A 771 17.14 -2.01 -9.51
C ALA A 771 16.57 -0.60 -9.78
N SER A 772 15.74 -0.48 -10.81
CA SER A 772 15.15 0.79 -11.24
C SER A 772 14.22 1.42 -10.19
N GLU A 773 13.74 2.63 -10.47
CA GLU A 773 12.47 3.06 -9.88
C GLU A 773 11.32 2.17 -10.38
N ILE A 774 10.26 2.05 -9.58
CA ILE A 774 9.03 1.37 -9.99
C ILE A 774 8.24 2.29 -10.92
N GLN A 775 7.93 1.82 -12.12
CA GLN A 775 6.89 2.39 -12.96
C GLN A 775 5.53 1.93 -12.41
N LEU A 776 4.60 2.88 -12.23
CA LEU A 776 3.25 2.63 -11.76
C LEU A 776 2.25 2.96 -12.86
N ILE A 777 1.59 1.94 -13.40
CA ILE A 777 0.52 2.08 -14.40
C ILE A 777 -0.83 1.83 -13.71
N LYS A 778 -1.81 2.72 -13.94
CA LYS A 778 -3.15 2.63 -13.36
C LYS A 778 -4.17 2.41 -14.48
N PRO A 779 -4.55 1.15 -14.79
CA PRO A 779 -5.66 0.89 -15.71
C PRO A 779 -6.94 1.59 -15.23
N GLN A 780 -7.53 2.36 -16.12
CA GLN A 780 -8.83 3.01 -15.93
C GLN A 780 -9.91 2.22 -16.66
N LYS A 781 -11.17 2.44 -16.28
CA LYS A 781 -12.36 1.92 -16.96
C LYS A 781 -13.40 3.03 -16.98
N TYR A 782 -14.13 3.15 -18.10
CA TYR A 782 -15.21 4.13 -18.19
C TYR A 782 -16.37 3.82 -17.23
N SER A 783 -17.11 4.87 -16.86
CA SER A 783 -18.40 4.74 -16.19
C SER A 783 -19.46 4.11 -17.10
N TYR A 784 -20.54 3.61 -16.49
CA TYR A 784 -21.63 2.91 -17.18
C TYR A 784 -22.42 3.84 -18.11
N ILE A 785 -22.51 3.49 -19.40
CA ILE A 785 -22.94 4.40 -20.50
C ILE A 785 -24.45 4.39 -20.83
N ASP A 786 -25.22 3.55 -20.14
CA ASP A 786 -26.66 3.30 -20.33
C ASP A 786 -27.55 4.54 -20.31
N LYS A 787 -27.11 5.64 -19.67
CA LYS A 787 -27.85 6.91 -19.65
C LYS A 787 -27.66 7.76 -20.90
N GLU A 788 -26.66 7.46 -21.73
CA GLU A 788 -26.30 8.26 -22.90
C GLU A 788 -26.80 7.65 -24.22
N VAL A 789 -26.65 6.33 -24.42
CA VAL A 789 -27.09 5.63 -25.64
C VAL A 789 -28.57 5.26 -25.57
N LYS A 790 -29.33 5.45 -26.66
CA LYS A 790 -30.80 5.21 -26.69
C LYS A 790 -31.30 4.71 -28.04
N VAL A 791 -32.52 4.17 -28.09
CA VAL A 791 -33.25 3.90 -29.34
C VAL A 791 -34.29 4.99 -29.59
N TYR A 792 -34.32 5.54 -30.81
CA TYR A 792 -35.34 6.50 -31.25
C TYR A 792 -35.57 6.38 -32.76
N ASN A 793 -36.82 6.33 -33.20
CA ASN A 793 -37.22 6.23 -34.63
C ASN A 793 -36.43 5.17 -35.44
N ASN A 794 -36.26 3.97 -34.86
CA ASN A 794 -35.42 2.88 -35.38
C ASN A 794 -33.94 3.26 -35.67
N LYS A 795 -33.36 4.10 -34.81
CA LYS A 795 -31.93 4.45 -34.78
C LYS A 795 -31.36 4.28 -33.37
N ILE A 796 -30.10 3.88 -33.27
CA ILE A 796 -29.32 3.92 -32.01
C ILE A 796 -28.60 5.26 -31.97
N ILE A 797 -28.90 6.10 -30.98
CA ILE A 797 -28.40 7.48 -30.83
C ILE A 797 -27.57 7.60 -29.54
N GLY A 798 -26.81 8.67 -29.36
CA GLY A 798 -25.97 8.85 -28.17
C GLY A 798 -24.61 8.14 -28.26
N VAL A 799 -24.25 7.69 -29.47
CA VAL A 799 -22.99 7.01 -29.78
C VAL A 799 -22.03 7.94 -30.52
N ASP A 800 -20.72 7.73 -30.39
CA ASP A 800 -19.70 8.50 -31.13
C ASP A 800 -18.48 7.62 -31.48
N SER A 801 -17.44 8.21 -32.08
CA SER A 801 -16.26 7.48 -32.55
C SER A 801 -15.29 6.99 -31.46
N ASN A 802 -15.59 7.22 -30.18
CA ASN A 802 -14.96 6.51 -29.06
C ASN A 802 -15.67 5.18 -28.76
N MET A 803 -16.84 4.92 -29.35
CA MET A 803 -17.62 3.71 -29.13
C MET A 803 -17.45 2.67 -30.23
N GLU A 804 -17.73 1.43 -29.87
CA GLU A 804 -17.79 0.27 -30.75
C GLU A 804 -19.05 -0.55 -30.43
N TYR A 805 -19.54 -1.30 -31.41
CA TYR A 805 -20.75 -2.11 -31.26
C TYR A 805 -20.66 -3.46 -31.98
N ARG A 806 -21.53 -4.40 -31.61
CA ARG A 806 -21.66 -5.70 -32.30
C ARG A 806 -23.07 -6.26 -32.15
N LEU A 807 -23.38 -7.36 -32.84
CA LEU A 807 -24.57 -8.17 -32.53
C LEU A 807 -24.22 -9.15 -31.40
N ILE A 808 -25.14 -9.39 -30.45
CA ILE A 808 -24.92 -10.36 -29.36
C ILE A 808 -24.52 -11.73 -29.93
N ASN A 809 -23.54 -12.38 -29.30
CA ASN A 809 -22.94 -13.64 -29.73
C ASN A 809 -22.14 -13.62 -31.06
N THR A 810 -21.71 -12.45 -31.52
CA THR A 810 -20.62 -12.30 -32.51
C THR A 810 -19.28 -12.01 -31.83
N ARG A 811 -18.16 -12.19 -32.56
CA ARG A 811 -16.81 -11.92 -32.02
C ARG A 811 -16.44 -10.46 -32.16
N ASP A 812 -16.54 -9.96 -33.38
CA ASP A 812 -15.78 -8.80 -33.85
C ASP A 812 -16.58 -7.50 -33.65
N TRP A 813 -16.05 -6.63 -32.80
CA TRP A 813 -16.58 -5.29 -32.60
C TRP A 813 -16.37 -4.42 -33.84
N GLN A 814 -17.34 -3.55 -34.11
CA GLN A 814 -17.37 -2.61 -35.23
C GLN A 814 -17.20 -1.19 -34.68
N ASP A 815 -16.18 -0.46 -35.15
CA ASP A 815 -15.99 0.96 -34.83
C ASP A 815 -17.22 1.80 -35.24
N ILE A 816 -17.66 2.68 -34.34
CA ILE A 816 -18.65 3.71 -34.68
C ILE A 816 -17.93 4.91 -35.31
N ASN A 817 -18.52 5.46 -36.37
CA ASN A 817 -17.98 6.59 -37.14
C ASN A 817 -19.02 7.70 -37.40
N SER A 818 -20.25 7.52 -36.89
CA SER A 818 -21.38 8.44 -36.96
C SER A 818 -21.91 8.77 -35.55
N ILE A 819 -22.76 9.80 -35.43
CA ILE A 819 -23.43 10.13 -34.15
C ILE A 819 -24.68 9.27 -33.85
N TYR A 820 -25.08 8.42 -34.81
CA TYR A 820 -26.14 7.42 -34.66
C TYR A 820 -25.98 6.29 -35.69
N LEU A 821 -26.55 5.12 -35.38
CA LEU A 821 -26.67 3.96 -36.27
C LEU A 821 -28.11 3.85 -36.78
N GLU A 822 -28.32 3.51 -38.05
CA GLU A 822 -29.67 3.36 -38.64
C GLU A 822 -29.80 2.11 -39.54
N ASN A 823 -31.00 1.90 -40.10
CA ASN A 823 -31.37 0.68 -40.84
C ASN A 823 -31.13 -0.59 -40.00
N LEU A 824 -31.46 -0.48 -38.71
CA LEU A 824 -31.33 -1.55 -37.72
C LEU A 824 -32.19 -2.75 -38.11
N LYS A 825 -31.63 -3.96 -38.01
CA LYS A 825 -32.35 -5.22 -38.19
C LYS A 825 -32.76 -5.77 -36.82
N PRO A 826 -33.85 -6.55 -36.72
CA PRO A 826 -34.26 -7.16 -35.45
C PRO A 826 -33.15 -7.99 -34.81
N GLY A 827 -32.91 -7.76 -33.52
CA GLY A 827 -31.81 -8.37 -32.75
C GLY A 827 -31.34 -7.52 -31.57
N THR A 828 -30.53 -8.12 -30.70
CA THR A 828 -29.88 -7.44 -29.58
C THR A 828 -28.47 -7.01 -29.97
N TYR A 829 -28.25 -5.71 -30.08
CA TYR A 829 -26.91 -5.13 -30.27
C TYR A 829 -26.25 -4.90 -28.91
N GLU A 830 -24.93 -5.10 -28.83
CA GLU A 830 -24.10 -4.68 -27.70
C GLU A 830 -23.31 -3.43 -28.09
N VAL A 831 -23.26 -2.43 -27.22
CA VAL A 831 -22.54 -1.15 -27.45
C VAL A 831 -21.65 -0.86 -26.24
N ARG A 832 -20.41 -0.42 -26.45
CA ARG A 832 -19.48 -0.01 -25.39
C ARG A 832 -18.54 1.11 -25.84
N ILE A 833 -17.91 1.82 -24.90
CA ILE A 833 -16.74 2.65 -25.21
C ILE A 833 -15.53 1.72 -25.37
N LYS A 834 -14.77 1.90 -26.45
CA LYS A 834 -13.67 1.02 -26.85
C LYS A 834 -12.44 1.17 -25.95
N PRO A 835 -11.61 0.11 -25.81
CA PRO A 835 -10.41 0.16 -24.98
C PRO A 835 -9.29 1.00 -25.62
N GLY A 836 -8.23 1.26 -24.87
CA GLY A 836 -7.06 2.03 -25.35
C GLY A 836 -5.88 1.99 -24.39
N GLU A 837 -4.93 2.93 -24.56
CA GLU A 837 -3.77 3.02 -23.67
C GLU A 837 -4.19 3.41 -22.24
N ASN A 838 -3.76 2.60 -21.28
CA ASN A 838 -4.13 2.65 -19.86
C ASN A 838 -5.64 2.51 -19.59
N LEU A 839 -6.43 1.99 -20.55
CA LEU A 839 -7.88 2.13 -20.57
C LEU A 839 -8.58 0.84 -21.01
N LEU A 840 -9.33 0.24 -20.10
CA LEU A 840 -10.26 -0.86 -20.38
C LEU A 840 -11.52 -0.34 -21.08
N ALA A 841 -12.17 -1.22 -21.84
CA ALA A 841 -13.48 -0.93 -22.43
C ALA A 841 -14.53 -0.68 -21.34
N SER A 842 -15.60 0.06 -21.65
CA SER A 842 -16.75 0.12 -20.73
C SER A 842 -17.41 -1.26 -20.63
N GLU A 843 -18.22 -1.45 -19.58
CA GLU A 843 -19.31 -2.45 -19.62
C GLU A 843 -20.11 -2.25 -20.93
N SER A 844 -20.51 -3.34 -21.58
CA SER A 844 -21.39 -3.26 -22.75
C SER A 844 -22.86 -3.21 -22.34
N ILE A 845 -23.60 -2.24 -22.88
CA ILE A 845 -25.05 -2.17 -22.76
C ILE A 845 -25.73 -2.99 -23.87
N LYS A 846 -26.96 -3.45 -23.62
CA LYS A 846 -27.74 -4.27 -24.57
C LYS A 846 -28.94 -3.51 -25.12
N VAL A 847 -28.95 -3.33 -26.44
CA VAL A 847 -29.95 -2.56 -27.17
C VAL A 847 -30.79 -3.52 -28.02
N ASN A 848 -32.03 -3.76 -27.58
CA ASN A 848 -32.96 -4.64 -28.28
C ASN A 848 -33.72 -3.88 -29.37
N ILE A 849 -33.64 -4.38 -30.60
CA ILE A 849 -34.42 -3.94 -31.76
C ILE A 849 -35.39 -5.06 -32.12
N ASN A 850 -36.67 -4.72 -32.25
CA ASN A 850 -37.78 -5.65 -32.51
C ASN A 850 -38.18 -5.63 -33.99
#